data_AF-A0A267FCY9-F1
#
_entry.id   AF-A0A267FCY9-F1
#
_cell.length_a   1.000
_cell.length_b   1.000
_cell.length_c   1.000
_cell.angle_alpha   90.00
_cell.angle_beta   90.00
_cell.angle_gamma   90.00
#
_symmetry.space_group_name_H-M   'P 1'
#
loop_
_entity.id
_entity.type
_entity.pdbx_description
1 polymer ?
#
loop_
_entity_poly.entity_id
_entity_poly.type
_entity_poly.pdbx_seq_one_letter_code
_entity_poly.pdbx_strand_id
1 'polypeptide(L)'
;MDSASKQEDGSAKQRLPSASKQEDGSAKQRLAVLVCGHSASRQWLNAASEKLQAVSDRRIECREATEVAPRSLRARARLVQASGAALVLAEARLQRSPILMELINFIHASGLPIAVLLMQSFYEPSGALAAIGTAHDCILSGAGDPASDWASRAASHLMSRAKPVRAAAAAGATDDADEKQLVGVEAASKAGGSGVFLSYQPDGEKAVALVQTSLSTAVRCRPDRRNREAIEACRVFVAIMSPGYEASADSLHDLDFARLRRKEVVPVNAVPKAQKWRPSGWLALAVAGRLYHRLSDEASAAEQHYDSTPLKDFVAAVQAGLQDRPTEEEAEAAEVRALTAEAEACKKELLDLGGTWPPAEKSTAMELSQAFKHLTVEESQPKTQANLPYNLIQYSVTRMSLEPPKPLFDARGVPIVRSFDAMLSYQWASQDLVRTFREQLSVYNVDAWMDIWGGMQGNVNDSMARAVESSRMIVCFFTAKYQQSANCLLELKYAVRRDRPLLFLLVEPSTRPLDWVSELMAKSVVIPFTGMSDAPKLEDGIPRLVRVIETVKKVSAHEALRPRRREDVSEEVYRLERQISAAKDAVHELKGTQRFSTCSRCSVKYDPTSVGSDSCAKHSAYYIGGNIMAGRWVCCSQTDTKAPGCSKAPHISEPRQWATITGGAKKWLPE
;
A
#
# COMPACT_ATOMS: atom_id res chain seq x y z
N MET A 1 -7.11 -78.21 56.35
CA MET A 1 -7.20 -77.00 57.19
C MET A 1 -6.04 -76.10 56.81
N ASP A 2 -6.15 -74.97 56.13
CA ASP A 2 -7.16 -74.27 55.35
C ASP A 2 -6.40 -73.11 54.68
N SER A 3 -6.56 -72.92 53.36
CA SER A 3 -6.86 -71.64 52.66
C SER A 3 -5.99 -70.38 52.92
N ALA A 4 -5.52 -69.53 51.98
CA ALA A 4 -5.75 -69.26 50.54
C ALA A 4 -4.60 -68.30 50.08
N SER A 5 -3.84 -68.51 48.98
CA SER A 5 -3.99 -68.01 47.57
C SER A 5 -4.43 -66.53 47.39
N LYS A 6 -3.85 -65.65 46.53
CA LYS A 6 -2.95 -65.82 45.37
C LYS A 6 -2.42 -64.46 44.81
N GLN A 7 -1.15 -64.49 44.35
CA GLN A 7 -0.49 -63.92 43.15
C GLN A 7 -0.50 -62.41 42.75
N GLU A 8 0.71 -61.84 42.66
CA GLU A 8 1.13 -60.73 41.78
C GLU A 8 2.21 -61.24 40.78
N ASP A 9 2.04 -60.99 39.49
CA ASP A 9 3.04 -61.10 38.40
C ASP A 9 3.34 -59.67 37.91
N GLY A 10 4.54 -59.20 37.52
CA GLY A 10 5.71 -59.85 36.98
C GLY A 10 6.00 -59.29 35.57
N SER A 11 7.05 -58.48 35.36
CA SER A 11 7.81 -58.46 34.10
C SER A 11 9.12 -57.68 34.22
N ALA A 12 10.20 -58.33 33.81
CA ALA A 12 11.59 -58.00 34.04
C ALA A 12 12.24 -57.25 32.86
N LYS A 13 13.22 -56.40 33.19
CA LYS A 13 14.20 -55.81 32.28
C LYS A 13 15.24 -56.84 31.86
N GLN A 14 15.71 -56.80 30.61
CA GLN A 14 17.11 -57.17 30.29
C GLN A 14 17.66 -56.45 29.06
N ARG A 15 18.98 -56.26 29.08
CA ARG A 15 19.81 -55.35 28.28
C ARG A 15 20.10 -55.81 26.84
N LEU A 16 20.39 -54.80 26.02
CA LEU A 16 20.94 -54.77 24.66
C LEU A 16 22.02 -55.81 24.32
N PRO A 17 22.12 -56.16 23.02
CA PRO A 17 23.39 -56.18 22.31
C PRO A 17 23.42 -55.18 21.14
N SER A 18 24.65 -54.78 20.82
CA SER A 18 25.09 -53.73 19.91
C SER A 18 25.07 -54.10 18.42
N ALA A 19 24.75 -53.09 17.62
CA ALA A 19 25.21 -52.79 16.25
C ALA A 19 25.11 -53.90 15.18
N SER A 20 24.01 -53.88 14.44
CA SER A 20 24.05 -54.09 12.99
C SER A 20 23.77 -52.75 12.31
N LYS A 21 24.65 -52.36 11.38
CA LYS A 21 24.47 -51.20 10.50
C LYS A 21 23.23 -51.45 9.64
N GLN A 22 22.09 -50.89 10.03
CA GLN A 22 21.04 -50.54 9.07
C GLN A 22 21.34 -49.13 8.60
N GLU A 23 21.65 -49.01 7.31
CA GLU A 23 21.66 -47.75 6.59
C GLU A 23 20.25 -47.14 6.67
N ASP A 24 20.02 -46.30 7.66
CA ASP A 24 18.86 -45.42 7.71
C ASP A 24 19.02 -44.35 6.62
N GLY A 25 18.57 -44.70 5.41
CA GLY A 25 18.29 -43.77 4.34
C GLY A 25 17.12 -42.86 4.72
N SER A 26 17.37 -41.90 5.61
CA SER A 26 16.48 -40.77 5.84
C SER A 26 16.41 -39.95 4.55
N ALA A 27 15.38 -40.16 3.75
CA ALA A 27 15.00 -39.25 2.68
C ALA A 27 14.72 -37.88 3.33
N LYS A 28 15.71 -36.99 3.36
CA LYS A 28 15.56 -35.62 3.85
C LYS A 28 14.38 -34.98 3.14
N GLN A 29 13.31 -34.71 3.88
CA GLN A 29 12.10 -34.09 3.34
C GLN A 29 12.47 -32.75 2.68
N ARG A 30 12.20 -32.62 1.38
CA ARG A 30 12.48 -31.40 0.63
C ARG A 30 11.54 -30.28 1.07
N LEU A 31 12.05 -29.05 1.11
CA LEU A 31 11.26 -27.86 1.36
C LEU A 31 10.48 -27.51 0.08
N ALA A 32 9.16 -27.61 0.13
CA ALA A 32 8.30 -27.10 -0.93
C ALA A 32 8.25 -25.57 -0.90
N VAL A 33 8.67 -24.92 -1.98
CA VAL A 33 8.63 -23.47 -2.19
C VAL A 33 7.64 -23.15 -3.30
N LEU A 34 6.68 -22.29 -3.00
CA LEU A 34 5.74 -21.77 -3.98
C LEU A 34 6.39 -20.63 -4.77
N VAL A 35 6.57 -20.79 -6.08
CA VAL A 35 7.10 -19.78 -6.99
C VAL A 35 5.93 -19.13 -7.72
N CYS A 36 5.70 -17.84 -7.45
CA CYS A 36 4.63 -17.05 -8.05
C CYS A 36 5.19 -16.11 -9.12
N GLY A 37 4.57 -16.07 -10.30
CA GLY A 37 4.97 -15.20 -11.41
C GLY A 37 3.88 -15.10 -12.47
N HIS A 38 3.97 -14.11 -13.34
CA HIS A 38 3.02 -13.95 -14.45
C HIS A 38 3.27 -15.02 -15.54
N SER A 39 2.22 -15.56 -16.17
CA SER A 39 2.37 -16.65 -17.15
C SER A 39 3.14 -16.21 -18.41
N ALA A 40 3.01 -14.94 -18.82
CA ALA A 40 3.80 -14.35 -19.89
C ALA A 40 5.33 -14.33 -19.60
N SER A 41 5.74 -14.56 -18.35
CA SER A 41 7.13 -14.64 -17.91
C SER A 41 7.54 -16.08 -17.55
N ARG A 42 6.91 -17.08 -18.19
CA ARG A 42 7.14 -18.51 -17.90
C ARG A 42 8.60 -18.92 -17.94
N GLN A 43 9.37 -18.38 -18.89
CA GLN A 43 10.80 -18.67 -18.99
C GLN A 43 11.56 -18.24 -17.72
N TRP A 44 11.23 -17.08 -17.17
CA TRP A 44 11.81 -16.58 -15.91
C TRP A 44 11.40 -17.42 -14.71
N LEU A 45 10.16 -17.90 -14.66
CA LEU A 45 9.68 -18.84 -13.63
C LEU A 45 10.51 -20.12 -13.61
N ASN A 46 10.70 -20.73 -14.78
CA ASN A 46 11.49 -21.96 -14.90
C ASN A 46 12.96 -21.71 -14.52
N ALA A 47 13.57 -20.65 -15.05
CA ALA A 47 14.97 -20.33 -14.76
C ALA A 47 15.22 -20.01 -13.27
N ALA A 48 14.31 -19.26 -12.63
CA ALA A 48 14.40 -18.97 -11.21
C ALA A 48 14.26 -20.23 -10.36
N SER A 49 13.33 -21.12 -10.72
CA SER A 49 13.12 -22.41 -10.07
C SER A 49 14.36 -23.30 -10.18
N GLU A 50 14.94 -23.44 -11.38
CA GLU A 50 16.15 -24.21 -11.60
C GLU A 50 17.34 -23.67 -10.81
N LYS A 51 17.58 -22.35 -10.84
CA LYS A 51 18.69 -21.72 -10.10
C LYS A 51 18.54 -21.90 -8.59
N LEU A 52 17.32 -21.76 -8.07
CA LEU A 52 17.00 -21.96 -6.64
C LEU A 52 17.17 -23.42 -6.21
N GLN A 53 16.78 -24.38 -7.05
CA GLN A 53 16.98 -25.80 -6.79
C GLN A 53 18.46 -26.19 -6.84
N ALA A 54 19.22 -25.64 -7.80
CA ALA A 54 20.64 -25.90 -7.95
C ALA A 54 21.44 -25.43 -6.72
N VAL A 55 21.24 -24.20 -6.27
CA VAL A 55 21.99 -23.60 -5.15
C VAL A 55 21.65 -24.19 -3.78
N SER A 56 20.51 -24.87 -3.68
CA SER A 56 20.06 -25.51 -2.44
C SER A 56 20.44 -26.99 -2.36
N ASP A 57 21.26 -27.50 -3.28
CA ASP A 57 21.58 -28.93 -3.44
C ASP A 57 20.30 -29.78 -3.59
N ARG A 58 19.30 -29.26 -4.31
CA ARG A 58 17.96 -29.87 -4.48
C ARG A 58 17.23 -30.18 -3.17
N ARG A 59 17.54 -29.45 -2.09
CA ARG A 59 16.75 -29.46 -0.85
C ARG A 59 15.45 -28.68 -0.98
N ILE A 60 15.36 -27.79 -1.97
CA ILE A 60 14.13 -27.08 -2.34
C ILE A 60 13.44 -27.81 -3.49
N GLU A 61 12.12 -27.94 -3.41
CA GLU A 61 11.22 -28.35 -4.49
C GLU A 61 10.36 -27.14 -4.86
N CYS A 62 10.39 -26.70 -6.12
CA CYS A 62 9.58 -25.56 -6.55
C CYS A 62 8.22 -26.02 -7.07
N ARG A 63 7.16 -25.32 -6.68
CA ARG A 63 5.81 -25.48 -7.21
C ARG A 63 5.31 -24.14 -7.70
N GLU A 64 4.64 -24.10 -8.83
CA GLU A 64 4.38 -22.84 -9.52
C GLU A 64 2.92 -22.41 -9.38
N ALA A 65 2.72 -21.09 -9.28
CA ALA A 65 1.42 -20.47 -9.44
C ALA A 65 1.52 -19.24 -10.35
N THR A 66 0.58 -19.15 -11.28
CA THR A 66 0.40 -18.04 -12.21
C THR A 66 -1.01 -17.48 -12.09
N GLU A 67 -1.35 -16.45 -12.83
CA GLU A 67 -2.73 -15.95 -12.96
C GLU A 67 -3.65 -16.93 -13.69
N VAL A 68 -3.09 -17.83 -14.52
CA VAL A 68 -3.87 -18.81 -15.31
C VAL A 68 -3.96 -20.20 -14.68
N ALA A 69 -3.05 -20.56 -13.77
CA ALA A 69 -3.02 -21.89 -13.16
C ALA A 69 -2.36 -21.88 -11.76
N PRO A 70 -2.90 -22.61 -10.77
CA PRO A 70 -4.19 -23.31 -10.79
C PRO A 70 -5.39 -22.36 -10.91
N ARG A 71 -6.48 -22.74 -11.57
CA ARG A 71 -7.68 -21.89 -11.71
C ARG A 71 -8.56 -21.91 -10.47
N SER A 72 -8.70 -23.03 -9.76
CA SER A 72 -9.58 -23.07 -8.58
C SER A 72 -8.97 -22.41 -7.34
N LEU A 73 -9.78 -21.66 -6.59
CA LEU A 73 -9.44 -21.15 -5.25
C LEU A 73 -9.00 -22.27 -4.32
N ARG A 74 -9.65 -23.44 -4.39
CA ARG A 74 -9.33 -24.60 -3.55
C ARG A 74 -7.96 -25.17 -3.88
N ALA A 75 -7.65 -25.33 -5.16
CA ALA A 75 -6.34 -25.78 -5.62
C ALA A 75 -5.23 -24.80 -5.19
N ARG A 76 -5.45 -23.48 -5.35
CA ARG A 76 -4.51 -22.44 -4.89
C ARG A 76 -4.31 -22.47 -3.37
N ALA A 77 -5.39 -22.58 -2.60
CA ALA A 77 -5.29 -22.62 -1.13
C ALA A 77 -4.53 -23.86 -0.66
N ARG A 78 -4.80 -25.02 -1.26
CA ARG A 78 -4.04 -26.27 -1.00
C ARG A 78 -2.57 -26.12 -1.37
N LEU A 79 -2.27 -25.47 -2.50
CA LEU A 79 -0.89 -25.23 -2.94
C LEU A 79 -0.09 -24.40 -1.92
N VAL A 80 -0.71 -23.36 -1.35
CA VAL A 80 -0.10 -22.55 -0.27
C VAL A 80 0.06 -23.37 1.00
N GLN A 81 -0.96 -24.14 1.42
CA GLN A 81 -0.90 -25.01 2.59
C GLN A 81 0.16 -26.12 2.47
N ALA A 82 0.43 -26.55 1.24
CA ALA A 82 1.42 -27.58 0.93
C ALA A 82 2.85 -27.01 0.76
N SER A 83 3.04 -25.70 0.93
CA SER A 83 4.32 -25.01 0.77
C SER A 83 4.82 -24.50 2.13
N GLY A 84 6.14 -24.51 2.33
CA GLY A 84 6.80 -24.02 3.56
C GLY A 84 7.31 -22.58 3.44
N ALA A 85 7.47 -22.08 2.22
CA ALA A 85 7.89 -20.72 1.89
C ALA A 85 7.42 -20.32 0.47
N ALA A 86 7.54 -19.05 0.10
CA ALA A 86 7.20 -18.55 -1.23
C ALA A 86 8.29 -17.62 -1.82
N LEU A 87 8.51 -17.75 -3.13
CA LEU A 87 9.30 -16.84 -3.96
C LEU A 87 8.34 -16.11 -4.92
N VAL A 88 8.31 -14.79 -4.88
CA VAL A 88 7.47 -13.96 -5.77
C VAL A 88 8.36 -13.26 -6.78
N LEU A 89 8.15 -13.51 -8.07
CA LEU A 89 8.84 -12.85 -9.17
C LEU A 89 8.14 -11.53 -9.49
N ALA A 90 8.65 -10.44 -8.91
CA ALA A 90 8.01 -9.15 -8.97
C ALA A 90 8.31 -8.42 -10.29
N GLU A 91 7.23 -8.08 -10.98
CA GLU A 91 7.19 -7.28 -12.20
C GLU A 91 5.82 -6.59 -12.30
N ALA A 92 5.72 -5.57 -13.15
CA ALA A 92 4.49 -4.80 -13.33
C ALA A 92 3.25 -5.67 -13.64
N ARG A 93 3.39 -6.68 -14.51
CA ARG A 93 2.27 -7.57 -14.89
C ARG A 93 1.75 -8.41 -13.72
N LEU A 94 2.64 -8.90 -12.86
CA LEU A 94 2.24 -9.64 -11.67
C LEU A 94 1.49 -8.72 -10.69
N GLN A 95 2.03 -7.52 -10.44
CA GLN A 95 1.42 -6.56 -9.52
C GLN A 95 0.01 -6.13 -9.98
N ARG A 96 -0.21 -6.10 -11.30
CA ARG A 96 -1.48 -5.75 -11.95
C ARG A 96 -2.48 -6.90 -12.07
N SER A 97 -2.09 -8.11 -11.71
CA SER A 97 -2.98 -9.28 -11.78
C SER A 97 -3.77 -9.42 -10.48
N PRO A 98 -5.11 -9.23 -10.48
CA PRO A 98 -5.91 -9.37 -9.26
C PRO A 98 -5.82 -10.77 -8.66
N ILE A 99 -5.71 -11.81 -9.51
CA ILE A 99 -5.60 -13.22 -9.10
C ILE A 99 -4.27 -13.47 -8.39
N LEU A 100 -3.16 -12.91 -8.88
CA LEU A 100 -1.85 -13.07 -8.24
C LEU A 100 -1.77 -12.24 -6.96
N MET A 101 -2.30 -11.01 -6.96
CA MET A 101 -2.32 -10.18 -5.77
C MET A 101 -3.18 -10.79 -4.66
N GLU A 102 -4.32 -11.40 -4.97
CA GLU A 102 -5.12 -12.19 -4.03
C GLU A 102 -4.30 -13.33 -3.41
N LEU A 103 -3.60 -14.10 -4.25
CA LEU A 103 -2.71 -15.18 -3.79
C LEU A 103 -1.60 -14.67 -2.88
N ILE A 104 -0.92 -13.57 -3.25
CA ILE A 104 0.18 -12.99 -2.47
C ILE A 104 -0.32 -12.47 -1.11
N ASN A 105 -1.49 -11.83 -1.08
CA ASN A 105 -2.13 -11.42 0.16
C ASN A 105 -2.47 -12.64 1.05
N PHE A 106 -2.94 -13.75 0.46
CA PHE A 106 -3.23 -14.96 1.19
C PHE A 106 -1.97 -15.65 1.74
N ILE A 107 -0.88 -15.69 0.96
CA ILE A 107 0.43 -16.20 1.40
C ILE A 107 0.92 -15.39 2.61
N HIS A 108 0.85 -14.05 2.53
CA HIS A 108 1.20 -13.15 3.62
C HIS A 108 0.32 -13.39 4.86
N ALA A 109 -1.00 -13.46 4.70
CA ALA A 109 -1.95 -13.70 5.79
C ALA A 109 -1.78 -15.09 6.44
N SER A 110 -1.32 -16.08 5.68
CA SER A 110 -0.94 -17.41 6.18
C SER A 110 0.39 -17.39 6.97
N GLY A 111 1.07 -16.25 6.99
CA GLY A 111 2.38 -16.04 7.61
C GLY A 111 3.49 -16.86 6.97
N LEU A 112 3.34 -17.27 5.71
CA LEU A 112 4.37 -18.00 5.00
C LEU A 112 5.54 -17.03 4.71
N PRO A 113 6.81 -17.43 4.90
CA PRO A 113 7.95 -16.57 4.54
C PRO A 113 7.95 -16.25 3.05
N ILE A 114 8.16 -14.99 2.69
CA ILE A 114 8.17 -14.51 1.30
C ILE A 114 9.53 -13.89 0.97
N ALA A 115 10.14 -14.36 -0.11
CA ALA A 115 11.20 -13.64 -0.82
C ALA A 115 10.63 -13.01 -2.08
N VAL A 116 10.91 -11.73 -2.32
CA VAL A 116 10.48 -11.00 -3.52
C VAL A 116 11.69 -10.78 -4.41
N LEU A 117 11.69 -11.34 -5.63
CA LEU A 117 12.75 -11.16 -6.62
C LEU A 117 12.33 -10.14 -7.67
N LEU A 118 13.04 -9.02 -7.76
CA LEU A 118 12.84 -7.99 -8.78
C LEU A 118 13.38 -8.51 -10.11
N MET A 119 12.49 -8.64 -11.10
CA MET A 119 12.84 -9.19 -12.40
C MET A 119 13.62 -8.20 -13.25
N GLN A 120 13.27 -6.91 -13.17
CA GLN A 120 13.95 -5.82 -13.84
C GLN A 120 14.65 -4.91 -12.83
N SER A 121 15.81 -4.36 -13.21
CA SER A 121 16.60 -3.47 -12.35
C SER A 121 15.94 -2.10 -12.11
N PHE A 122 15.13 -1.63 -13.05
CA PHE A 122 14.39 -0.37 -12.95
C PHE A 122 13.08 -0.50 -12.16
N TYR A 123 12.60 -1.73 -11.99
CA TYR A 123 11.28 -1.96 -11.40
C TYR A 123 11.40 -1.95 -9.88
N GLU A 124 10.68 -1.02 -9.25
CA GLU A 124 10.47 -1.02 -7.81
C GLU A 124 8.98 -1.27 -7.55
N PRO A 125 8.62 -2.35 -6.83
CA PRO A 125 7.22 -2.65 -6.57
C PRO A 125 6.59 -1.51 -5.78
N SER A 126 5.28 -1.32 -5.96
CA SER A 126 4.47 -0.39 -5.19
C SER A 126 3.32 -1.09 -4.49
N GLY A 127 2.58 -0.34 -3.67
CA GLY A 127 1.34 -0.83 -3.08
C GLY A 127 1.54 -2.08 -2.21
N ALA A 128 0.57 -3.00 -2.26
CA ALA A 128 0.55 -4.20 -1.43
C ALA A 128 1.79 -5.09 -1.62
N LEU A 129 2.28 -5.26 -2.86
CA LEU A 129 3.43 -6.12 -3.14
C LEU A 129 4.70 -5.62 -2.45
N ALA A 130 4.93 -4.30 -2.52
CA ALA A 130 6.07 -3.66 -1.91
C ALA A 130 6.00 -3.70 -0.38
N ALA A 131 4.83 -3.41 0.19
CA ALA A 131 4.61 -3.49 1.63
C ALA A 131 4.85 -4.93 2.13
N ILE A 132 4.24 -5.93 1.48
CA ILE A 132 4.43 -7.34 1.84
C ILE A 132 5.89 -7.75 1.73
N GLY A 133 6.60 -7.42 0.65
CA GLY A 133 8.02 -7.72 0.52
C GLY A 133 8.88 -7.07 1.61
N THR A 134 8.49 -5.88 2.06
CA THR A 134 9.14 -5.18 3.18
C THR A 134 8.84 -5.86 4.52
N ALA A 135 7.62 -6.35 4.73
CA ALA A 135 7.22 -7.05 5.95
C ALA A 135 8.15 -8.25 6.26
N HIS A 136 8.54 -8.97 5.20
CA HIS A 136 9.36 -10.18 5.27
C HIS A 136 10.86 -9.92 5.22
N ASP A 137 11.28 -8.65 5.05
CA ASP A 137 12.69 -8.23 5.00
C ASP A 137 13.53 -8.96 3.93
N CYS A 138 12.92 -9.33 2.79
CA CYS A 138 13.61 -10.03 1.70
C CYS A 138 13.13 -9.58 0.32
N ILE A 139 13.74 -8.50 -0.17
CA ILE A 139 13.63 -8.08 -1.57
C ILE A 139 15.01 -8.21 -2.22
N LEU A 140 15.05 -8.96 -3.31
CA LEU A 140 16.24 -9.38 -4.03
C LEU A 140 16.24 -8.75 -5.42
N SER A 141 17.40 -8.45 -5.96
CA SER A 141 17.58 -7.88 -7.29
C SER A 141 18.64 -8.66 -8.09
N GLY A 142 18.76 -8.37 -9.38
CA GLY A 142 19.73 -9.01 -10.26
C GLY A 142 19.25 -10.36 -10.83
N ALA A 143 17.94 -10.55 -11.02
CA ALA A 143 17.41 -11.76 -11.65
C ALA A 143 18.03 -12.03 -13.03
N GLY A 144 18.26 -10.97 -13.81
CA GLY A 144 18.87 -11.04 -15.15
C GLY A 144 20.40 -11.00 -15.17
N ASP A 145 21.07 -10.91 -14.02
CA ASP A 145 22.53 -10.96 -13.94
C ASP A 145 22.99 -12.40 -13.62
N PRO A 146 23.71 -13.08 -14.53
CA PRO A 146 24.25 -14.42 -14.27
C PRO A 146 25.14 -14.48 -13.03
N ALA A 147 25.89 -13.40 -12.73
CA ALA A 147 26.80 -13.31 -11.60
C ALA A 147 26.11 -13.01 -10.27
N SER A 148 24.82 -12.61 -10.29
CA SER A 148 24.08 -12.30 -9.08
C SER A 148 23.89 -13.53 -8.17
N ASP A 149 24.13 -13.31 -6.88
CA ASP A 149 23.99 -14.28 -5.79
C ASP A 149 22.56 -14.38 -5.23
N TRP A 150 21.58 -13.76 -5.92
CA TRP A 150 20.19 -13.67 -5.44
C TRP A 150 19.62 -15.03 -5.02
N ALA A 151 19.94 -16.11 -5.74
CA ALA A 151 19.41 -17.44 -5.47
C ALA A 151 19.95 -18.01 -4.15
N SER A 152 21.23 -17.79 -3.85
CA SER A 152 21.86 -18.19 -2.58
C SER A 152 21.21 -17.46 -1.40
N ARG A 153 20.98 -16.15 -1.56
CA ARG A 153 20.32 -15.29 -0.57
C ARG A 153 18.86 -15.69 -0.37
N ALA A 154 18.13 -15.97 -1.45
CA ALA A 154 16.77 -16.48 -1.42
C ALA A 154 16.70 -17.82 -0.69
N ALA A 155 17.53 -18.79 -1.07
CA ALA A 155 17.56 -20.11 -0.44
C ALA A 155 17.86 -20.00 1.07
N SER A 156 18.85 -19.20 1.45
CA SER A 156 19.20 -18.97 2.86
C SER A 156 18.03 -18.36 3.64
N HIS A 157 17.38 -17.35 3.09
CA HIS A 157 16.21 -16.71 3.71
C HIS A 157 15.04 -17.68 3.86
N LEU A 158 14.66 -18.35 2.77
CA LEU A 158 13.48 -19.24 2.74
C LEU A 158 13.69 -20.46 3.63
N MET A 159 14.88 -21.08 3.60
CA MET A 159 15.16 -22.28 4.41
C MET A 159 15.25 -21.98 5.91
N SER A 160 15.80 -20.82 6.29
CA SER A 160 15.92 -20.44 7.72
C SER A 160 14.58 -20.08 8.37
N ARG A 161 13.59 -19.65 7.58
CA ARG A 161 12.27 -19.21 8.06
C ARG A 161 11.13 -20.17 7.71
N ALA A 162 11.41 -21.23 6.96
CA ALA A 162 10.41 -22.15 6.44
C ALA A 162 9.47 -22.68 7.52
N LYS A 163 8.18 -22.75 7.20
CA LYS A 163 7.19 -23.41 8.05
C LYS A 163 7.16 -24.92 7.81
N PRO A 164 6.95 -25.74 8.85
CA PRO A 164 6.78 -27.17 8.68
C PRO A 164 5.49 -27.47 7.89
N VAL A 165 5.61 -28.24 6.81
CA VAL A 165 4.48 -28.67 6.00
C VAL A 165 3.98 -30.02 6.51
N ARG A 166 2.69 -30.14 6.83
CA ARG A 166 2.08 -31.42 7.18
C ARG A 166 2.03 -32.32 5.94
N ALA A 167 2.50 -33.57 6.05
CA ALA A 167 2.58 -34.53 4.94
C ALA A 167 1.26 -34.74 4.17
N ALA A 168 0.11 -34.63 4.85
CA ALA A 168 -1.22 -34.76 4.23
C ALA A 168 -1.56 -33.65 3.21
N ALA A 169 -0.90 -32.48 3.27
CA ALA A 169 -1.12 -31.39 2.31
C ALA A 169 -0.37 -31.60 0.98
N ALA A 170 0.70 -32.40 0.97
CA ALA A 170 1.56 -32.58 -0.20
C ALA A 170 0.98 -33.52 -1.27
N ALA A 171 0.08 -34.44 -0.92
CA ALA A 171 -0.39 -35.50 -1.81
C ALA A 171 -1.61 -35.14 -2.70
N GLY A 172 -2.26 -33.98 -2.49
CA GLY A 172 -3.55 -33.64 -3.10
C GLY A 172 -3.57 -32.42 -4.02
N ALA A 173 -2.42 -31.90 -4.46
CA ALA A 173 -2.34 -30.65 -5.22
C ALA A 173 -2.58 -30.81 -6.74
N THR A 174 -2.54 -32.03 -7.29
CA THR A 174 -2.43 -32.26 -8.75
C THR A 174 -3.63 -32.92 -9.41
N ASP A 175 -4.68 -33.29 -8.67
CA ASP A 175 -5.89 -33.90 -9.26
C ASP A 175 -7.15 -33.30 -8.61
N ASP A 176 -7.41 -32.03 -8.91
CA ASP A 176 -8.61 -31.34 -8.44
C ASP A 176 -9.72 -31.46 -9.50
N ALA A 177 -10.81 -32.13 -9.15
CA ALA A 177 -11.99 -32.24 -10.02
C ALA A 177 -12.61 -30.87 -10.34
N ASP A 178 -12.36 -29.86 -9.49
CA ASP A 178 -12.80 -28.48 -9.69
C ASP A 178 -11.94 -27.77 -10.75
N GLU A 179 -10.65 -28.10 -10.87
CA GLU A 179 -9.76 -27.55 -11.90
C GLU A 179 -10.21 -27.98 -13.30
N LYS A 180 -10.60 -29.27 -13.44
CA LYS A 180 -11.11 -29.84 -14.70
C LYS A 180 -12.40 -29.14 -15.18
N GLN A 181 -13.23 -28.66 -14.26
CA GLN A 181 -14.49 -27.96 -14.56
C GLN A 181 -14.30 -26.50 -15.01
N LEU A 182 -13.12 -25.93 -14.77
CA LEU A 182 -12.74 -24.57 -15.16
C LEU A 182 -11.88 -24.54 -16.44
N VAL A 183 -11.55 -25.70 -16.99
CA VAL A 183 -10.86 -25.81 -18.30
C VAL A 183 -11.75 -25.20 -19.39
N GLY A 184 -11.19 -24.31 -20.20
CA GLY A 184 -11.92 -23.60 -21.25
C GLY A 184 -12.61 -22.30 -20.81
N VAL A 185 -12.66 -22.00 -19.50
CA VAL A 185 -12.98 -20.64 -19.03
C VAL A 185 -11.73 -19.80 -19.25
N GLU A 186 -11.67 -19.09 -20.38
CA GLU A 186 -10.59 -18.12 -20.60
C GLU A 186 -10.65 -17.04 -19.51
N ALA A 187 -9.51 -16.77 -18.87
CA ALA A 187 -9.34 -15.69 -17.89
C ALA A 187 -9.40 -14.28 -18.54
N ALA A 188 -9.89 -14.20 -19.78
CA ALA A 188 -9.76 -13.07 -20.69
C ALA A 188 -11.14 -12.60 -21.16
N SER A 189 -11.75 -11.74 -20.37
CA SER A 189 -12.52 -10.56 -20.81
C SER A 189 -13.35 -10.10 -19.62
N LYS A 190 -13.28 -8.81 -19.32
CA LYS A 190 -14.22 -8.17 -18.41
C LYS A 190 -15.61 -8.30 -19.04
N ALA A 191 -16.41 -9.24 -18.55
CA ALA A 191 -17.78 -9.39 -19.03
C ALA A 191 -18.56 -8.12 -18.63
N GLY A 192 -18.99 -7.37 -19.65
CA GLY A 192 -19.77 -6.13 -19.52
C GLY A 192 -21.14 -6.42 -18.92
N GLY A 193 -21.19 -6.40 -17.59
CA GLY A 193 -22.40 -6.65 -16.81
C GLY A 193 -22.94 -5.40 -16.12
N SER A 194 -24.18 -5.49 -15.66
CA SER A 194 -24.82 -4.47 -14.83
C SER A 194 -25.48 -5.13 -13.61
N GLY A 195 -25.65 -4.37 -12.54
CA GLY A 195 -26.32 -4.85 -11.32
C GLY A 195 -25.46 -5.75 -10.43
N VAL A 196 -26.13 -6.34 -9.44
CA VAL A 196 -25.51 -7.01 -8.29
C VAL A 196 -26.04 -8.45 -8.19
N PHE A 197 -25.14 -9.42 -8.05
CA PHE A 197 -25.47 -10.82 -7.80
C PHE A 197 -25.18 -11.16 -6.33
N LEU A 198 -26.18 -11.63 -5.58
CA LEU A 198 -26.03 -12.06 -4.19
C LEU A 198 -25.94 -13.58 -4.12
N SER A 199 -24.77 -14.07 -3.74
CA SER A 199 -24.47 -15.50 -3.56
C SER A 199 -24.49 -15.87 -2.08
N TYR A 200 -25.31 -16.84 -1.67
CA TYR A 200 -25.52 -17.14 -0.25
C TYR A 200 -26.01 -18.57 0.03
N GLN A 201 -25.81 -19.06 1.25
CA GLN A 201 -26.37 -20.33 1.75
C GLN A 201 -27.48 -20.07 2.79
N PRO A 202 -28.33 -21.05 3.14
CA PRO A 202 -29.47 -20.84 4.05
C PRO A 202 -29.12 -20.20 5.40
N ASP A 203 -27.92 -20.43 5.92
CA ASP A 203 -27.41 -19.84 7.16
C ASP A 203 -27.01 -18.34 7.02
N GLY A 204 -26.95 -17.80 5.80
CA GLY A 204 -26.74 -16.39 5.49
C GLY A 204 -28.01 -15.61 5.14
N GLU A 205 -29.19 -16.23 5.12
CA GLU A 205 -30.45 -15.62 4.62
C GLU A 205 -30.82 -14.30 5.34
N LYS A 206 -30.51 -14.19 6.64
CA LYS A 206 -30.74 -12.95 7.42
C LYS A 206 -29.91 -11.78 6.89
N ALA A 207 -28.63 -12.01 6.61
CA ALA A 207 -27.74 -10.99 6.04
C ALA A 207 -28.22 -10.55 4.65
N VAL A 208 -28.75 -11.49 3.85
CA VAL A 208 -29.33 -11.18 2.54
C VAL A 208 -30.52 -10.25 2.67
N ALA A 209 -31.41 -10.45 3.66
CA ALA A 209 -32.55 -9.56 3.87
C ALA A 209 -32.14 -8.10 4.18
N LEU A 210 -31.09 -7.93 5.00
CA LEU A 210 -30.52 -6.61 5.32
C LEU A 210 -29.95 -5.92 4.08
N VAL A 211 -29.13 -6.66 3.33
CA VAL A 211 -28.46 -6.19 2.11
C VAL A 211 -29.48 -5.84 1.03
N GLN A 212 -30.47 -6.70 0.80
CA GLN A 212 -31.49 -6.52 -0.24
C GLN A 212 -32.30 -5.24 -0.03
N THR A 213 -32.65 -4.93 1.22
CA THR A 213 -33.43 -3.71 1.53
C THR A 213 -32.69 -2.44 1.10
N SER A 214 -31.36 -2.49 1.04
CA SER A 214 -30.51 -1.35 0.66
C SER A 214 -30.10 -1.34 -0.82
N LEU A 215 -30.35 -2.42 -1.57
CA LEU A 215 -29.95 -2.57 -2.97
C LEU A 215 -31.17 -2.74 -3.88
N SER A 216 -31.47 -1.71 -4.68
CA SER A 216 -32.67 -1.68 -5.53
C SER A 216 -32.67 -2.66 -6.71
N THR A 217 -31.51 -3.18 -7.14
CA THR A 217 -31.34 -3.99 -8.36
C THR A 217 -30.63 -5.32 -8.12
N ALA A 218 -30.53 -5.77 -6.86
CA ALA A 218 -29.80 -7.00 -6.53
C ALA A 218 -30.61 -8.27 -6.83
N VAL A 219 -29.97 -9.22 -7.52
CA VAL A 219 -30.51 -10.56 -7.82
C VAL A 219 -30.06 -11.54 -6.72
N ARG A 220 -31.03 -12.19 -6.07
CA ARG A 220 -30.78 -13.21 -5.03
C ARG A 220 -30.73 -14.59 -5.66
N CYS A 221 -29.60 -15.28 -5.54
CA CYS A 221 -29.45 -16.64 -6.02
C CYS A 221 -28.74 -17.50 -4.97
N ARG A 222 -29.25 -18.71 -4.75
CA ARG A 222 -28.46 -19.74 -4.08
C ARG A 222 -27.43 -20.29 -5.06
N PRO A 223 -26.21 -20.60 -4.62
CA PRO A 223 -25.17 -21.13 -5.47
C PRO A 223 -25.62 -22.39 -6.20
N ASP A 224 -25.45 -22.38 -7.51
CA ASP A 224 -25.85 -23.43 -8.44
C ASP A 224 -25.00 -23.29 -9.70
N ARG A 225 -24.48 -24.40 -10.23
CA ARG A 225 -23.64 -24.41 -11.44
C ARG A 225 -24.28 -23.77 -12.67
N ARG A 226 -25.62 -23.64 -12.68
CA ARG A 226 -26.42 -22.99 -13.73
C ARG A 226 -26.44 -21.46 -13.62
N ASN A 227 -25.96 -20.87 -12.52
CA ASN A 227 -25.94 -19.41 -12.31
C ASN A 227 -24.94 -18.66 -13.21
N ARG A 228 -24.14 -19.36 -14.04
CA ARG A 228 -23.09 -18.77 -14.87
C ARG A 228 -23.56 -17.58 -15.70
N GLU A 229 -24.71 -17.68 -16.36
CA GLU A 229 -25.24 -16.57 -17.18
C GLU A 229 -25.58 -15.34 -16.33
N ALA A 230 -26.18 -15.54 -15.15
CA ALA A 230 -26.51 -14.45 -14.23
C ALA A 230 -25.25 -13.80 -13.63
N ILE A 231 -24.23 -14.60 -13.30
CA ILE A 231 -22.94 -14.09 -12.83
C ILE A 231 -22.22 -13.35 -13.96
N GLU A 232 -22.29 -13.84 -15.19
CA GLU A 232 -21.70 -13.19 -16.36
C GLU A 232 -22.38 -11.85 -16.66
N ALA A 233 -23.69 -11.74 -16.46
CA ALA A 233 -24.47 -10.51 -16.60
C ALA A 233 -24.28 -9.52 -15.45
N CYS A 234 -23.81 -9.95 -14.26
CA CYS A 234 -23.62 -9.04 -13.13
C CYS A 234 -22.31 -8.26 -13.21
N ARG A 235 -22.21 -7.15 -12.49
CA ARG A 235 -20.95 -6.40 -12.33
C ARG A 235 -20.30 -6.63 -10.98
N VAL A 236 -21.13 -6.59 -9.93
CA VAL A 236 -20.72 -6.83 -8.55
C VAL A 236 -21.22 -8.20 -8.12
N PHE A 237 -20.33 -9.01 -7.55
CA PHE A 237 -20.63 -10.30 -6.94
C PHE A 237 -20.51 -10.16 -5.42
N VAL A 238 -21.62 -10.28 -4.69
CA VAL A 238 -21.62 -10.20 -3.23
C VAL A 238 -21.62 -11.62 -2.67
N ALA A 239 -20.53 -11.98 -2.00
CA ALA A 239 -20.40 -13.27 -1.31
C ALA A 239 -20.88 -13.14 0.13
N ILE A 240 -22.06 -13.68 0.45
CA ILE A 240 -22.58 -13.76 1.82
C ILE A 240 -21.92 -14.95 2.52
N MET A 241 -20.82 -14.67 3.21
CA MET A 241 -19.96 -15.65 3.86
C MET A 241 -20.55 -16.16 5.16
N SER A 242 -20.58 -17.48 5.29
CA SER A 242 -21.02 -18.25 6.45
C SER A 242 -20.28 -19.61 6.46
N PRO A 243 -20.36 -20.40 7.56
CA PRO A 243 -19.83 -21.76 7.58
C PRO A 243 -20.43 -22.64 6.48
N GLY A 244 -21.74 -22.52 6.22
CA GLY A 244 -22.42 -23.23 5.14
C GLY A 244 -21.92 -22.81 3.76
N TYR A 245 -21.65 -21.51 3.56
CA TYR A 245 -21.06 -21.00 2.31
C TYR A 245 -19.67 -21.58 2.07
N GLU A 246 -18.82 -21.66 3.10
CA GLU A 246 -17.47 -22.21 2.99
C GLU A 246 -17.45 -23.72 2.71
N ALA A 247 -18.45 -24.46 3.23
CA ALA A 247 -18.57 -25.90 3.02
C ALA A 247 -19.16 -26.28 1.65
N SER A 248 -19.84 -25.35 0.97
CA SER A 248 -20.56 -25.63 -0.28
C SER A 248 -19.64 -25.63 -1.51
N ALA A 249 -19.68 -26.72 -2.28
CA ALA A 249 -18.96 -26.81 -3.56
C ALA A 249 -19.55 -25.87 -4.62
N ASP A 250 -20.86 -25.62 -4.59
CA ASP A 250 -21.50 -24.70 -5.52
C ASP A 250 -21.13 -23.24 -5.19
N SER A 251 -21.02 -22.89 -3.90
CA SER A 251 -20.52 -21.57 -3.45
C SER A 251 -19.10 -21.30 -3.94
N LEU A 252 -18.23 -22.33 -3.88
CA LEU A 252 -16.88 -22.27 -4.43
C LEU A 252 -16.92 -22.04 -5.95
N HIS A 253 -17.74 -22.81 -6.67
CA HIS A 253 -17.84 -22.74 -8.13
C HIS A 253 -18.32 -21.38 -8.63
N ASP A 254 -19.37 -20.82 -8.02
CA ASP A 254 -19.89 -19.50 -8.39
C ASP A 254 -18.84 -18.41 -8.13
N LEU A 255 -18.10 -18.49 -7.01
CA LEU A 255 -17.04 -17.54 -6.71
C LEU A 255 -15.81 -17.72 -7.62
N ASP A 256 -15.44 -18.97 -7.94
CA ASP A 256 -14.38 -19.27 -8.91
C ASP A 256 -14.70 -18.65 -10.27
N PHE A 257 -15.93 -18.84 -10.75
CA PHE A 257 -16.39 -18.27 -12.01
C PHE A 257 -16.43 -16.74 -11.97
N ALA A 258 -17.01 -16.13 -10.94
CA ALA A 258 -17.04 -14.68 -10.77
C ALA A 258 -15.63 -14.07 -10.78
N ARG A 259 -14.69 -14.69 -10.06
CA ARG A 259 -13.29 -14.22 -9.99
C ARG A 259 -12.59 -14.33 -11.34
N LEU A 260 -12.74 -15.45 -12.05
CA LEU A 260 -12.13 -15.65 -13.37
C LEU A 260 -12.71 -14.70 -14.43
N ARG A 261 -13.98 -14.29 -14.29
CA ARG A 261 -14.62 -13.25 -15.10
C ARG A 261 -14.34 -11.82 -14.61
N ARG A 262 -13.40 -11.65 -13.68
CA ARG A 262 -12.98 -10.36 -13.09
C ARG A 262 -14.15 -9.54 -12.55
N LYS A 263 -15.14 -10.19 -11.94
CA LYS A 263 -16.25 -9.52 -11.25
C LYS A 263 -15.75 -8.86 -9.97
N GLU A 264 -16.35 -7.74 -9.59
CA GLU A 264 -16.00 -7.07 -8.34
C GLU A 264 -16.61 -7.85 -7.18
N VAL A 265 -15.77 -8.57 -6.42
CA VAL A 265 -16.21 -9.38 -5.28
C VAL A 265 -16.25 -8.53 -4.02
N VAL A 266 -17.45 -8.36 -3.46
CA VAL A 266 -17.70 -7.67 -2.18
C VAL A 266 -18.06 -8.72 -1.12
N PRO A 267 -17.19 -9.02 -0.14
CA PRO A 267 -17.46 -10.02 0.87
C PRO A 267 -18.30 -9.46 2.02
N VAL A 268 -19.34 -10.21 2.43
CA VAL A 268 -20.16 -9.92 3.61
C VAL A 268 -20.02 -11.06 4.60
N ASN A 269 -19.61 -10.78 5.83
CA ASN A 269 -19.58 -11.76 6.91
C ASN A 269 -20.96 -11.79 7.61
N ALA A 270 -21.73 -12.86 7.37
CA ALA A 270 -23.06 -13.05 7.96
C ALA A 270 -23.03 -13.58 9.40
N VAL A 271 -21.84 -13.87 9.94
CA VAL A 271 -21.70 -14.47 11.27
C VAL A 271 -21.54 -13.40 12.36
N PRO A 272 -22.34 -13.47 13.45
CA PRO A 272 -22.22 -12.53 14.56
C PRO A 272 -20.83 -12.48 15.17
N LYS A 273 -20.40 -11.28 15.60
CA LYS A 273 -19.08 -11.03 16.22
C LYS A 273 -18.80 -11.95 17.42
N ALA A 274 -19.82 -12.30 18.19
CA ALA A 274 -19.73 -13.18 19.35
C ALA A 274 -19.24 -14.60 19.01
N GLN A 275 -19.52 -15.11 17.81
CA GLN A 275 -19.16 -16.47 17.40
C GLN A 275 -17.69 -16.60 16.92
N LYS A 276 -16.98 -15.48 16.74
CA LYS A 276 -15.55 -15.43 16.36
C LYS A 276 -15.17 -16.23 15.10
N TRP A 277 -16.13 -16.53 14.22
CA TRP A 277 -15.85 -17.22 12.97
C TRP A 277 -15.04 -16.35 12.00
N ARG A 278 -14.12 -16.98 11.27
CA ARG A 278 -13.32 -16.39 10.20
C ARG A 278 -13.26 -17.38 9.04
N PRO A 279 -13.29 -16.91 7.79
CA PRO A 279 -13.12 -17.79 6.64
C PRO A 279 -11.76 -18.49 6.70
N SER A 280 -11.69 -19.70 6.18
CA SER A 280 -10.46 -20.49 6.07
C SER A 280 -10.28 -21.04 4.64
N GLY A 281 -9.17 -21.74 4.40
CA GLY A 281 -8.92 -22.42 3.11
C GLY A 281 -9.15 -21.54 1.88
N TRP A 282 -10.03 -22.02 0.99
CA TRP A 282 -10.33 -21.37 -0.29
C TRP A 282 -11.07 -20.04 -0.13
N LEU A 283 -11.94 -19.93 0.88
CA LEU A 283 -12.72 -18.71 1.12
C LEU A 283 -11.83 -17.61 1.70
N ALA A 284 -10.91 -17.98 2.60
CA ALA A 284 -9.89 -17.06 3.10
C ALA A 284 -9.00 -16.51 1.99
N LEU A 285 -8.65 -17.35 1.00
CA LEU A 285 -7.91 -16.93 -0.18
C LEU A 285 -8.73 -15.92 -1.00
N ALA A 286 -9.99 -16.22 -1.29
CA ALA A 286 -10.85 -15.36 -2.10
C ALA A 286 -11.07 -13.95 -1.53
N VAL A 287 -11.00 -13.81 -0.21
CA VAL A 287 -11.16 -12.52 0.48
C VAL A 287 -9.86 -11.94 1.00
N ALA A 288 -8.72 -12.56 0.69
CA ALA A 288 -7.43 -12.10 1.17
C ALA A 288 -7.13 -10.69 0.66
N GLY A 289 -6.78 -9.80 1.59
CA GLY A 289 -6.55 -8.39 1.29
C GLY A 289 -7.82 -7.56 1.08
N ARG A 290 -9.01 -8.16 0.90
CA ARG A 290 -10.27 -7.42 0.71
C ARG A 290 -10.85 -6.94 2.04
N LEU A 291 -11.46 -5.76 2.03
CA LEU A 291 -12.30 -5.30 3.13
C LEU A 291 -13.62 -6.09 3.11
N TYR A 292 -14.00 -6.69 4.25
CA TYR A 292 -15.28 -7.39 4.39
C TYR A 292 -16.21 -6.66 5.36
N HIS A 293 -17.50 -6.63 5.02
CA HIS A 293 -18.52 -5.97 5.83
C HIS A 293 -19.22 -6.99 6.70
N ARG A 294 -19.27 -6.79 8.02
CA ARG A 294 -20.01 -7.69 8.91
C ARG A 294 -21.46 -7.23 9.02
N LEU A 295 -22.38 -8.06 8.52
CA LEU A 295 -23.82 -7.80 8.51
C LEU A 295 -24.54 -9.08 8.95
N SER A 296 -24.64 -9.32 10.27
CA SER A 296 -25.28 -10.53 10.81
C SER A 296 -26.73 -10.31 11.22
N ASP A 297 -27.06 -9.11 11.68
CA ASP A 297 -28.36 -8.71 12.23
C ASP A 297 -28.57 -7.20 12.09
N GLU A 298 -29.81 -6.74 12.25
CA GLU A 298 -30.17 -5.32 12.11
C GLU A 298 -29.40 -4.42 13.09
N ALA A 299 -29.22 -4.87 14.33
CA ALA A 299 -28.55 -4.09 15.37
C ALA A 299 -27.08 -3.82 15.00
N SER A 300 -26.34 -4.83 14.57
CA SER A 300 -24.95 -4.70 14.14
C SER A 300 -24.81 -3.96 12.81
N ALA A 301 -25.74 -4.14 11.87
CA ALA A 301 -25.73 -3.44 10.58
C ALA A 301 -26.00 -1.93 10.71
N ALA A 302 -26.83 -1.55 11.69
CA ALA A 302 -27.17 -0.17 12.03
C ALA A 302 -26.31 0.40 13.17
N GLU A 303 -25.42 -0.39 13.76
CA GLU A 303 -24.54 0.05 14.85
C GLU A 303 -23.74 1.25 14.37
N GLN A 304 -24.04 2.42 14.94
CA GLN A 304 -23.43 3.66 14.50
C GLN A 304 -21.93 3.61 14.79
N HIS A 305 -21.14 3.54 13.74
CA HIS A 305 -19.70 3.68 13.79
C HIS A 305 -19.38 5.09 13.30
N TYR A 306 -19.51 6.03 14.24
CA TYR A 306 -19.32 7.46 14.02
C TYR A 306 -20.36 8.08 13.08
N ASP A 307 -19.98 8.47 11.86
CA ASP A 307 -20.84 9.08 10.84
C ASP A 307 -21.39 8.06 9.83
N SER A 308 -20.90 6.82 9.86
CA SER A 308 -21.36 5.73 9.02
C SER A 308 -21.90 4.56 9.84
N THR A 309 -22.43 3.56 9.14
CA THR A 309 -22.81 2.26 9.67
C THR A 309 -22.21 1.17 8.78
N PRO A 310 -21.99 -0.05 9.28
CA PRO A 310 -21.51 -1.15 8.44
C PRO A 310 -22.34 -1.36 7.17
N LEU A 311 -23.66 -1.12 7.25
CA LEU A 311 -24.56 -1.18 6.09
C LEU A 311 -24.29 -0.06 5.08
N LYS A 312 -24.08 1.18 5.52
CA LYS A 312 -23.74 2.31 4.62
C LYS A 312 -22.40 2.09 3.94
N ASP A 313 -21.39 1.61 4.68
CA ASP A 313 -20.08 1.31 4.11
C ASP A 313 -20.17 0.20 3.06
N PHE A 314 -20.99 -0.82 3.32
CA PHE A 314 -21.28 -1.88 2.35
C PHE A 314 -21.95 -1.33 1.08
N VAL A 315 -22.97 -0.48 1.23
CA VAL A 315 -23.67 0.13 0.07
C VAL A 315 -22.70 0.97 -0.75
N ALA A 316 -21.83 1.75 -0.10
CA ALA A 316 -20.80 2.54 -0.76
C ALA A 316 -19.81 1.66 -1.55
N ALA A 317 -19.39 0.53 -0.98
CA ALA A 317 -18.53 -0.45 -1.66
C ALA A 317 -19.21 -1.05 -2.91
N VAL A 318 -20.49 -1.44 -2.81
CA VAL A 318 -21.26 -1.95 -3.94
C VAL A 318 -21.43 -0.89 -5.03
N GLN A 319 -21.76 0.36 -4.65
CA GLN A 319 -21.90 1.47 -5.59
C GLN A 319 -20.57 1.77 -6.31
N ALA A 320 -19.45 1.73 -5.60
CA ALA A 320 -18.13 1.88 -6.20
C ALA A 320 -17.83 0.77 -7.21
N GLY A 321 -18.19 -0.49 -6.90
CA GLY A 321 -18.03 -1.63 -7.81
C GLY A 321 -18.93 -1.55 -9.05
N LEU A 322 -20.11 -0.92 -8.95
CA LEU A 322 -21.04 -0.74 -10.07
C LEU A 322 -20.56 0.30 -11.10
N GLN A 323 -19.63 1.19 -10.75
CA GLN A 323 -19.07 2.16 -11.69
C GLN A 323 -18.30 1.46 -12.80
N ASP A 324 -18.46 1.88 -14.07
CA ASP A 324 -17.69 1.32 -15.17
C ASP A 324 -16.24 1.81 -15.17
N ARG A 325 -15.30 0.86 -15.09
CA ARG A 325 -13.87 1.12 -14.90
C ARG A 325 -13.07 0.40 -15.99
N PRO A 326 -12.18 1.08 -16.73
CA PRO A 326 -11.30 0.39 -17.66
C PRO A 326 -10.45 -0.63 -16.87
N THR A 327 -10.14 -1.76 -17.49
CA THR A 327 -9.18 -2.71 -16.91
C THR A 327 -7.80 -2.05 -16.82
N GLU A 328 -6.93 -2.53 -15.94
CA GLU A 328 -5.55 -2.02 -15.86
C GLU A 328 -4.80 -2.16 -17.18
N GLU A 329 -5.07 -3.24 -17.93
CA GLU A 329 -4.55 -3.46 -19.28
C GLU A 329 -5.06 -2.41 -20.28
N GLU A 330 -6.36 -2.06 -20.23
CA GLU A 330 -6.94 -1.00 -21.06
C GLU A 330 -6.35 0.38 -20.71
N ALA A 331 -6.18 0.66 -19.41
CA ALA A 331 -5.62 1.91 -18.91
C ALA A 331 -4.15 2.06 -19.31
N GLU A 332 -3.35 1.00 -19.14
CA GLU A 332 -1.96 0.95 -19.58
C GLU A 332 -1.84 1.07 -21.10
N ALA A 333 -2.67 0.36 -21.87
CA ALA A 333 -2.64 0.48 -23.32
C ALA A 333 -2.98 1.91 -23.78
N ALA A 334 -3.87 2.60 -23.08
CA ALA A 334 -4.15 4.01 -23.33
C ALA A 334 -2.96 4.92 -22.99
N GLU A 335 -2.29 4.66 -21.86
CA GLU A 335 -1.07 5.35 -21.44
C GLU A 335 0.07 5.15 -22.45
N VAL A 336 0.35 3.92 -22.85
CA VAL A 336 1.36 3.59 -23.87
C VAL A 336 1.06 4.30 -25.19
N ARG A 337 -0.21 4.32 -25.64
CA ARG A 337 -0.59 5.08 -26.85
C ARG A 337 -0.33 6.57 -26.71
N ALA A 338 -0.64 7.17 -25.57
CA ALA A 338 -0.41 8.59 -25.30
C ALA A 338 1.09 8.91 -25.29
N LEU A 339 1.89 8.12 -24.57
CA LEU A 339 3.34 8.27 -24.51
C LEU A 339 4.00 8.05 -25.87
N THR A 340 3.52 7.09 -26.66
CA THR A 340 4.03 6.86 -28.02
C THR A 340 3.79 8.08 -28.91
N ALA A 341 2.59 8.68 -28.84
CA ALA A 341 2.27 9.90 -29.58
C ALA A 341 3.15 11.08 -29.14
N GLU A 342 3.39 11.22 -27.83
CA GLU A 342 4.30 12.25 -27.29
C GLU A 342 5.75 12.02 -27.70
N ALA A 343 6.22 10.77 -27.71
CA ALA A 343 7.55 10.40 -28.16
C ALA A 343 7.76 10.73 -29.65
N GLU A 344 6.80 10.43 -30.51
CA GLU A 344 6.87 10.81 -31.94
C GLU A 344 6.83 12.32 -32.14
N ALA A 345 6.07 13.07 -31.33
CA ALA A 345 6.09 14.54 -31.36
C ALA A 345 7.48 15.10 -30.96
N CYS A 346 8.06 14.59 -29.87
CA CYS A 346 9.41 14.98 -29.43
C CYS A 346 10.48 14.62 -30.47
N LYS A 347 10.36 13.44 -31.09
CA LYS A 347 11.25 13.00 -32.17
C LYS A 347 11.20 13.93 -33.36
N LYS A 348 10.00 14.32 -33.81
CA LYS A 348 9.84 15.29 -34.90
C LYS A 348 10.51 16.62 -34.56
N GLU A 349 10.22 17.18 -33.40
CA GLU A 349 10.81 18.45 -32.96
C GLU A 349 12.35 18.38 -32.86
N LEU A 350 12.87 17.28 -32.33
CA LEU A 350 14.31 17.07 -32.20
C LEU A 350 15.00 16.98 -33.56
N LEU A 351 14.41 16.26 -34.52
CA LEU A 351 14.93 16.15 -35.88
C LEU A 351 14.84 17.48 -36.64
N ASP A 352 13.77 18.25 -36.46
CA ASP A 352 13.60 19.58 -37.07
C ASP A 352 14.68 20.57 -36.58
N LEU A 353 15.20 20.37 -35.36
CA LEU A 353 16.31 21.14 -34.78
C LEU A 353 17.71 20.59 -35.12
N GLY A 354 17.81 19.54 -35.95
CA GLY A 354 19.07 18.91 -36.33
C GLY A 354 19.66 17.94 -35.29
N GLY A 355 18.85 17.49 -34.32
CA GLY A 355 19.24 16.46 -33.35
C GLY A 355 19.15 15.03 -33.91
N THR A 356 19.53 14.05 -33.10
CA THR A 356 19.50 12.61 -33.45
C THR A 356 18.50 11.83 -32.60
N TRP A 357 17.91 10.78 -33.17
CA TRP A 357 16.98 9.89 -32.47
C TRP A 357 17.46 8.43 -32.51
N PRO A 358 17.41 7.68 -31.39
CA PRO A 358 17.06 8.14 -30.04
C PRO A 358 18.16 9.03 -29.44
N PRO A 359 17.79 10.06 -28.64
CA PRO A 359 18.75 10.91 -27.96
C PRO A 359 19.53 10.14 -26.90
N ALA A 360 20.78 10.56 -26.65
CA ALA A 360 21.58 10.00 -25.57
C ALA A 360 20.93 10.29 -24.22
N GLU A 361 20.77 9.26 -23.39
CA GLU A 361 20.24 9.42 -22.05
C GLU A 361 21.29 10.09 -21.15
N LYS A 362 20.95 11.22 -20.54
CA LYS A 362 21.79 11.85 -19.51
C LYS A 362 21.40 11.31 -18.13
N SER A 363 22.40 11.08 -17.27
CA SER A 363 22.23 10.65 -15.87
C SER A 363 21.58 11.71 -14.97
N THR A 364 21.24 12.89 -15.50
CA THR A 364 20.94 14.10 -14.73
C THR A 364 19.76 13.94 -13.77
N ALA A 365 18.77 13.10 -14.10
CA ALA A 365 17.68 12.79 -13.17
C ALA A 365 18.16 11.97 -11.95
N MET A 366 19.16 11.11 -12.11
CA MET A 366 19.79 10.31 -11.04
C MET A 366 20.66 11.19 -10.15
N GLU A 367 21.40 12.12 -10.75
CA GLU A 367 22.23 13.11 -10.04
C GLU A 367 21.39 14.08 -9.20
N LEU A 368 20.26 14.57 -9.74
CA LEU A 368 19.33 15.42 -8.98
C LEU A 368 18.75 14.68 -7.76
N SER A 369 18.40 13.39 -7.88
CA SER A 369 17.90 12.60 -6.75
C SER A 369 18.96 12.30 -5.69
N GLN A 370 20.23 12.14 -6.09
CA GLN A 370 21.35 11.91 -5.16
C GLN A 370 21.80 13.20 -4.45
N ALA A 371 21.52 14.37 -5.04
CA ALA A 371 21.88 15.67 -4.49
C ALA A 371 20.93 16.17 -3.39
N PHE A 372 19.71 15.63 -3.27
CA PHE A 372 18.78 15.97 -2.19
C PHE A 372 19.25 15.34 -0.87
N LYS A 373 19.87 16.15 -0.01
CA LYS A 373 20.20 15.77 1.37
C LYS A 373 18.92 15.62 2.18
N HIS A 374 18.89 14.65 3.09
CA HIS A 374 17.84 14.57 4.11
C HIS A 374 17.75 15.89 4.86
N LEU A 375 16.55 16.46 4.93
CA LEU A 375 16.30 17.59 5.80
C LEU A 375 16.28 17.04 7.23
N THR A 376 17.39 17.16 7.94
CA THR A 376 17.35 17.09 9.39
C THR A 376 16.53 18.30 9.83
N VAL A 377 15.31 18.08 10.29
CA VAL A 377 14.59 19.13 11.01
C VAL A 377 15.41 19.38 12.26
N GLU A 378 16.32 20.35 12.18
CA GLU A 378 17.04 20.82 13.36
C GLU A 378 15.97 21.22 14.35
N GLU A 379 15.97 20.51 15.49
CA GLU A 379 15.26 20.90 16.68
C GLU A 379 15.60 22.37 16.88
N SER A 380 14.63 23.25 16.60
CA SER A 380 14.90 24.67 16.51
C SER A 380 15.60 25.07 17.80
N GLN A 381 16.89 25.41 17.72
CA GLN A 381 17.64 25.81 18.91
C GLN A 381 16.80 26.84 19.66
N PRO A 382 16.77 26.79 21.01
CA PRO A 382 16.07 27.77 21.79
C PRO A 382 16.67 29.14 21.47
N LYS A 383 16.06 29.84 20.51
CA LYS A 383 16.32 31.25 20.37
C LYS A 383 15.75 31.84 21.63
N THR A 384 16.62 32.50 22.37
CA THR A 384 16.41 33.48 23.44
C THR A 384 15.46 34.61 23.02
N GLN A 385 14.29 34.27 22.48
CA GLN A 385 13.15 35.11 22.23
C GLN A 385 12.06 34.69 23.22
N ALA A 386 12.38 34.82 24.52
CA ALA A 386 11.33 35.10 25.48
C ALA A 386 10.56 36.32 24.94
N ASN A 387 9.23 36.19 24.75
CA ASN A 387 8.27 37.24 24.39
C ASN A 387 7.66 37.25 22.97
N LEU A 388 7.48 36.11 22.30
CA LEU A 388 6.40 36.02 21.30
C LEU A 388 5.18 35.32 21.92
N PRO A 389 4.08 36.03 22.22
CA PRO A 389 2.88 35.40 22.75
C PRO A 389 2.22 34.52 21.69
N TYR A 390 2.13 33.21 21.95
CA TYR A 390 1.33 32.30 21.14
C TYR A 390 -0.11 32.29 21.66
N ASN A 391 -1.05 32.86 20.90
CA ASN A 391 -2.47 32.62 21.11
C ASN A 391 -2.84 31.35 20.34
N LEU A 392 -2.79 30.18 20.99
CA LEU A 392 -3.30 28.95 20.39
C LEU A 392 -4.83 29.02 20.36
N ILE A 393 -5.40 29.11 19.15
CA ILE A 393 -6.83 28.93 18.95
C ILE A 393 -7.05 27.45 18.67
N GLN A 394 -7.70 26.77 19.63
CA GLN A 394 -8.17 25.40 19.43
C GLN A 394 -9.59 25.47 18.85
N TYR A 395 -9.76 24.96 17.64
CA TYR A 395 -11.04 25.00 16.96
C TYR A 395 -11.92 23.85 17.43
N SER A 396 -13.19 24.13 17.74
CA SER A 396 -14.22 23.10 17.86
C SER A 396 -14.90 22.97 16.50
N VAL A 397 -14.56 21.91 15.75
CA VAL A 397 -15.17 21.66 14.44
C VAL A 397 -16.50 20.93 14.67
N THR A 398 -17.61 21.62 14.44
CA THR A 398 -18.95 21.01 14.56
C THR A 398 -19.24 20.18 13.31
N ARG A 399 -19.82 18.99 13.52
CA ARG A 399 -19.89 17.85 12.57
C ARG A 399 -20.67 18.09 11.26
N MET A 400 -21.15 19.30 10.98
CA MET A 400 -21.98 19.58 9.80
C MET A 400 -21.19 19.74 8.49
N SER A 401 -19.86 19.77 8.54
CA SER A 401 -18.99 19.99 7.36
C SER A 401 -17.72 19.14 7.36
N LEU A 402 -17.82 17.86 7.75
CA LEU A 402 -16.69 16.94 7.71
C LEU A 402 -16.39 16.54 6.25
N GLU A 403 -15.28 17.03 5.71
CA GLU A 403 -14.75 16.53 4.45
C GLU A 403 -13.99 15.21 4.70
N PRO A 404 -14.38 14.09 4.06
CA PRO A 404 -13.62 12.85 4.15
C PRO A 404 -12.19 13.07 3.63
N PRO A 405 -11.20 12.27 4.10
CA PRO A 405 -9.88 12.27 3.50
C PRO A 405 -9.99 12.12 1.99
N LYS A 406 -9.19 12.88 1.24
CA LYS A 406 -9.24 12.79 -0.22
C LYS A 406 -8.88 11.35 -0.62
N PRO A 407 -9.59 10.74 -1.58
CA PRO A 407 -9.42 9.31 -1.88
C PRO A 407 -8.02 8.99 -2.42
N LEU A 408 -7.49 7.81 -2.15
CA LEU A 408 -6.19 7.36 -2.68
C LEU A 408 -6.28 6.93 -4.13
N PHE A 409 -7.43 6.40 -4.49
CA PHE A 409 -7.74 5.87 -5.81
C PHE A 409 -8.82 6.75 -6.44
N ASP A 410 -8.80 6.86 -7.77
CA ASP A 410 -9.89 7.49 -8.46
C ASP A 410 -11.14 6.59 -8.45
N ALA A 411 -12.22 7.07 -9.05
CA ALA A 411 -13.42 6.27 -9.26
C ALA A 411 -13.18 4.98 -10.06
N ARG A 412 -11.96 4.74 -10.56
CA ARG A 412 -11.53 3.56 -11.30
C ARG A 412 -10.68 2.60 -10.47
N GLY A 413 -10.42 2.90 -9.19
CA GLY A 413 -9.51 2.10 -8.38
C GLY A 413 -8.04 2.27 -8.79
N VAL A 414 -7.75 3.22 -9.69
CA VAL A 414 -6.39 3.51 -10.12
C VAL A 414 -5.78 4.49 -9.13
N PRO A 415 -4.53 4.26 -8.67
CA PRO A 415 -3.90 5.14 -7.72
C PRO A 415 -3.78 6.57 -8.25
N ILE A 416 -4.32 7.56 -7.53
CA ILE A 416 -4.21 8.97 -7.92
C ILE A 416 -2.80 9.45 -7.58
N VAL A 417 -2.13 10.08 -8.56
CA VAL A 417 -0.88 10.79 -8.30
C VAL A 417 -1.19 12.07 -7.54
N ARG A 418 -1.24 11.98 -6.21
CA ARG A 418 -1.43 13.10 -5.29
C ARG A 418 -0.46 13.05 -4.14
N SER A 419 -0.35 14.16 -3.41
CA SER A 419 0.55 14.27 -2.28
C SER A 419 -0.16 14.87 -1.09
N PHE A 420 -0.41 14.06 -0.07
CA PHE A 420 -0.75 14.54 1.26
C PHE A 420 0.48 15.16 1.91
N ASP A 421 0.24 16.12 2.79
CA ASP A 421 1.29 16.65 3.65
C ASP A 421 1.74 15.57 4.63
N ALA A 422 0.80 14.82 5.21
CA ALA A 422 1.10 13.73 6.12
C ALA A 422 0.10 12.56 6.03
N MET A 423 0.57 11.35 6.31
CA MET A 423 -0.28 10.25 6.73
C MET A 423 -0.23 10.15 8.26
N LEU A 424 -1.40 10.05 8.90
CA LEU A 424 -1.53 9.79 10.32
C LEU A 424 -1.58 8.27 10.53
N SER A 425 -0.49 7.70 11.03
CA SER A 425 -0.42 6.28 11.37
C SER A 425 -0.66 6.09 12.87
N TYR A 426 -1.62 5.24 13.21
CA TYR A 426 -2.08 5.05 14.58
C TYR A 426 -2.71 3.69 14.79
N GLN A 427 -2.83 3.30 16.06
CA GLN A 427 -3.64 2.15 16.45
C GLN A 427 -5.08 2.61 16.71
N TRP A 428 -6.07 1.82 16.30
CA TRP A 428 -7.51 2.12 16.41
C TRP A 428 -7.97 2.52 17.83
N ALA A 429 -7.28 2.08 18.88
CA ALA A 429 -7.57 2.51 20.25
C ALA A 429 -7.36 4.03 20.48
N SER A 430 -6.61 4.71 19.62
CA SER A 430 -6.33 6.15 19.65
C SER A 430 -7.13 6.94 18.61
N GLN A 431 -8.12 6.33 17.97
CA GLN A 431 -8.88 6.91 16.86
C GLN A 431 -9.52 8.27 17.18
N ASP A 432 -10.07 8.44 18.39
CA ASP A 432 -10.72 9.70 18.78
C ASP A 432 -9.72 10.87 18.90
N LEU A 433 -8.50 10.59 19.39
CA LEU A 433 -7.42 11.57 19.44
C LEU A 433 -6.99 11.98 18.02
N VAL A 434 -6.71 10.99 17.16
CA VAL A 434 -6.23 11.23 15.79
C VAL A 434 -7.24 12.00 14.97
N ARG A 435 -8.53 11.70 15.15
CA ARG A 435 -9.61 12.47 14.51
C ARG A 435 -9.56 13.95 14.88
N THR A 436 -9.61 14.23 16.18
CA THR A 436 -9.61 15.61 16.68
C THR A 436 -8.35 16.34 16.23
N PHE A 437 -7.22 15.62 16.18
CA PHE A 437 -5.96 16.11 15.67
C PHE A 437 -6.03 16.47 14.17
N ARG A 438 -6.57 15.58 13.33
CA ARG A 438 -6.77 15.83 11.89
C ARG A 438 -7.66 17.04 11.64
N GLU A 439 -8.70 17.22 12.42
CA GLU A 439 -9.58 18.40 12.32
C GLU A 439 -8.79 19.69 12.57
N GLN A 440 -7.92 19.72 13.59
CA GLN A 440 -7.02 20.86 13.79
C GLN A 440 -6.12 21.04 12.57
N LEU A 441 -5.43 19.99 12.10
CA LEU A 441 -4.56 20.05 10.92
C LEU A 441 -5.28 20.66 9.70
N SER A 442 -6.52 20.24 9.46
CA SER A 442 -7.34 20.75 8.35
C SER A 442 -7.60 22.25 8.47
N VAL A 443 -7.92 22.76 9.66
CA VAL A 443 -8.12 24.21 9.88
C VAL A 443 -6.81 24.99 9.63
N TYR A 444 -5.66 24.36 9.88
CA TYR A 444 -4.34 24.92 9.57
C TYR A 444 -3.87 24.64 8.13
N ASN A 445 -4.74 24.20 7.22
CA ASN A 445 -4.44 23.87 5.82
C ASN A 445 -3.34 22.81 5.67
N VAL A 446 -3.35 21.78 6.52
CA VAL A 446 -2.51 20.59 6.38
C VAL A 446 -3.39 19.45 5.86
N ASP A 447 -3.05 18.95 4.67
CA ASP A 447 -3.76 17.84 4.03
C ASP A 447 -3.24 16.51 4.61
N ALA A 448 -4.01 15.95 5.56
CA ALA A 448 -3.65 14.72 6.25
C ALA A 448 -4.57 13.57 5.86
N TRP A 449 -3.97 12.41 5.55
CA TRP A 449 -4.69 11.16 5.29
C TRP A 449 -4.71 10.27 6.53
N MET A 450 -5.79 9.50 6.71
CA MET A 450 -5.94 8.47 7.75
C MET A 450 -6.86 7.33 7.26
N ASP A 451 -6.76 6.15 7.88
CA ASP A 451 -7.40 4.88 7.50
C ASP A 451 -8.92 4.81 7.80
N ILE A 452 -9.57 5.94 8.08
CA ILE A 452 -11.01 6.04 8.40
C ILE A 452 -11.71 7.00 7.44
N TRP A 453 -13.04 7.13 7.53
CA TRP A 453 -13.84 8.03 6.69
C TRP A 453 -13.71 7.77 5.18
N GLY A 454 -13.69 6.50 4.78
CA GLY A 454 -13.55 6.10 3.38
C GLY A 454 -12.13 6.22 2.82
N GLY A 455 -11.13 6.44 3.68
CA GLY A 455 -9.71 6.44 3.31
C GLY A 455 -9.23 5.09 2.77
N MET A 456 -9.81 3.98 3.27
CA MET A 456 -9.51 2.62 2.80
C MET A 456 -10.51 2.15 1.75
N GLN A 457 -10.00 1.64 0.62
CA GLN A 457 -10.83 1.09 -0.46
C GLN A 457 -10.18 -0.15 -1.05
N GLY A 458 -10.99 -1.15 -1.42
CA GLY A 458 -10.50 -2.37 -2.08
C GLY A 458 -9.53 -3.17 -1.22
N ASN A 459 -8.27 -3.26 -1.66
CA ASN A 459 -7.25 -4.00 -0.93
C ASN A 459 -6.67 -3.18 0.23
N VAL A 460 -6.73 -3.73 1.44
CA VAL A 460 -6.27 -3.10 2.68
C VAL A 460 -4.77 -2.79 2.64
N ASN A 461 -3.95 -3.77 2.27
CA ASN A 461 -2.50 -3.62 2.20
C ASN A 461 -2.11 -2.62 1.12
N ASP A 462 -2.88 -2.57 0.03
CA ASP A 462 -2.65 -1.65 -1.08
C ASP A 462 -3.02 -0.21 -0.71
N SER A 463 -4.18 -0.01 -0.08
CA SER A 463 -4.58 1.29 0.46
C SER A 463 -3.55 1.84 1.45
N MET A 464 -3.11 1.03 2.41
CA MET A 464 -2.12 1.45 3.41
C MET A 464 -0.78 1.81 2.76
N ALA A 465 -0.27 0.94 1.88
CA ALA A 465 0.97 1.20 1.16
C ALA A 465 0.84 2.46 0.29
N ARG A 466 -0.29 2.63 -0.39
CA ARG A 466 -0.51 3.78 -1.24
C ARG A 466 -0.65 5.09 -0.45
N ALA A 467 -1.17 5.03 0.76
CA ALA A 467 -1.18 6.18 1.67
C ALA A 467 0.24 6.62 2.03
N VAL A 468 1.14 5.67 2.34
CA VAL A 468 2.57 5.94 2.61
C VAL A 468 3.25 6.55 1.37
N GLU A 469 3.01 5.97 0.19
CA GLU A 469 3.58 6.47 -1.07
C GLU A 469 3.07 7.87 -1.43
N SER A 470 1.79 8.13 -1.16
CA SER A 470 1.10 9.39 -1.47
C SER A 470 1.32 10.45 -0.40
N SER A 471 2.01 10.16 0.70
CA SER A 471 2.27 11.11 1.78
C SER A 471 3.71 11.56 1.78
N ARG A 472 3.94 12.85 2.11
CA ARG A 472 5.29 13.41 2.23
C ARG A 472 5.96 13.05 3.55
N MET A 473 5.19 12.82 4.60
CA MET A 473 5.70 12.32 5.86
C MET A 473 4.69 11.42 6.56
N ILE A 474 5.16 10.67 7.55
CA ILE A 474 4.31 9.85 8.42
C ILE A 474 4.33 10.41 9.84
N VAL A 475 3.16 10.68 10.40
CA VAL A 475 2.98 11.05 11.81
C VAL A 475 2.52 9.79 12.57
N CYS A 476 3.40 9.25 13.41
CA CYS A 476 3.18 8.02 14.17
C CYS A 476 2.64 8.35 15.56
N PHE A 477 1.38 8.01 15.84
CA PHE A 477 0.79 8.09 17.18
C PHE A 477 1.21 6.88 18.00
N PHE A 478 2.35 7.01 18.68
CA PHE A 478 3.05 5.90 19.28
C PHE A 478 2.48 5.51 20.65
N THR A 479 2.11 4.23 20.78
CA THR A 479 1.56 3.58 21.98
C THR A 479 2.12 2.16 22.11
N ALA A 480 1.94 1.51 23.27
CA ALA A 480 2.30 0.11 23.43
C ALA A 480 1.53 -0.79 22.44
N LYS A 481 0.24 -0.49 22.18
CA LYS A 481 -0.58 -1.23 21.22
C LYS A 481 -0.22 -0.96 19.77
N TYR A 482 0.36 0.20 19.45
CA TYR A 482 0.84 0.53 18.11
C TYR A 482 1.93 -0.45 17.68
N GLN A 483 2.98 -0.62 18.49
CA GLN A 483 4.08 -1.53 18.16
C GLN A 483 3.72 -3.03 18.27
N GLN A 484 2.56 -3.37 18.82
CA GLN A 484 2.01 -4.74 18.81
C GLN A 484 1.16 -5.02 17.57
N SER A 485 0.74 -3.98 16.84
CA SER A 485 -0.08 -4.10 15.63
C SER A 485 0.79 -4.44 14.43
N ALA A 486 0.56 -5.61 13.82
CA ALA A 486 1.24 -6.01 12.61
C ALA A 486 1.07 -4.98 11.47
N ASN A 487 -0.12 -4.38 11.36
CA ASN A 487 -0.43 -3.36 10.34
C ASN A 487 0.37 -2.07 10.58
N CYS A 488 0.41 -1.56 11.82
CA CYS A 488 1.16 -0.33 12.12
C CYS A 488 2.67 -0.53 11.95
N LEU A 489 3.20 -1.70 12.34
CA LEU A 489 4.61 -2.03 12.10
C LEU A 489 4.92 -2.17 10.61
N LEU A 490 4.00 -2.73 9.84
CA LEU A 490 4.12 -2.83 8.38
C LEU A 490 4.19 -1.44 7.74
N GLU A 491 3.28 -0.53 8.10
CA GLU A 491 3.29 0.86 7.63
C GLU A 491 4.60 1.56 7.98
N LEU A 492 5.07 1.42 9.22
CA LEU A 492 6.31 2.04 9.68
C LEU A 492 7.53 1.49 8.93
N LYS A 493 7.66 0.16 8.81
CA LYS A 493 8.74 -0.47 8.02
C LYS A 493 8.69 -0.02 6.57
N TYR A 494 7.50 0.03 5.98
CA TYR A 494 7.31 0.43 4.60
C TYR A 494 7.65 1.90 4.36
N ALA A 495 7.28 2.78 5.30
CA ALA A 495 7.66 4.19 5.29
C ALA A 495 9.17 4.39 5.36
N VAL A 496 9.86 3.64 6.24
CA VAL A 496 11.32 3.65 6.33
C VAL A 496 11.96 3.18 5.02
N ARG A 497 11.44 2.11 4.42
CA ARG A 497 11.94 1.63 3.12
C ARG A 497 11.74 2.66 2.00
N ARG A 498 10.59 3.33 1.98
CA ARG A 498 10.26 4.40 1.04
C ARG A 498 10.92 5.73 1.39
N ASP A 499 11.79 5.73 2.39
CA ASP A 499 12.56 6.88 2.79
C ASP A 499 11.66 8.08 3.11
N ARG A 500 10.56 7.80 3.81
CA ARG A 500 9.58 8.80 4.24
C ARG A 500 9.99 9.37 5.60
N PRO A 501 10.10 10.71 5.73
CA PRO A 501 10.30 11.36 7.01
C PRO A 501 9.25 10.94 8.06
N LEU A 502 9.71 10.75 9.30
CA LEU A 502 8.88 10.30 10.42
C LEU A 502 8.79 11.38 11.51
N LEU A 503 7.59 11.57 12.06
CA LEU A 503 7.33 12.32 13.28
C LEU A 503 6.64 11.40 14.28
N PHE A 504 7.22 11.19 15.45
CA PHE A 504 6.61 10.39 16.52
C PHE A 504 5.89 11.28 17.52
N LEU A 505 4.60 11.03 17.72
CA LEU A 505 3.82 11.59 18.81
C LEU A 505 3.72 10.55 19.92
N LEU A 506 4.36 10.80 21.07
CA LEU A 506 4.30 9.89 22.22
C LEU A 506 2.98 10.06 22.95
N VAL A 507 2.01 9.21 22.61
CA VAL A 507 0.68 9.20 23.25
C VAL A 507 0.75 8.51 24.61
N GLU A 508 1.61 7.49 24.74
CA GLU A 508 1.90 6.80 26.01
C GLU A 508 3.40 6.93 26.35
N PRO A 509 3.84 8.00 27.04
CA PRO A 509 5.26 8.31 27.25
C PRO A 509 6.05 7.24 28.03
N SER A 510 5.36 6.41 28.81
CA SER A 510 5.96 5.28 29.54
C SER A 510 6.21 4.04 28.68
N THR A 511 5.78 4.05 27.41
CA THR A 511 5.95 2.92 26.50
C THR A 511 7.43 2.74 26.16
N ARG A 512 7.96 1.55 26.44
CA ARG A 512 9.28 1.15 25.96
C ARG A 512 9.21 0.73 24.49
N PRO A 513 9.88 1.43 23.56
CA PRO A 513 9.92 1.01 22.16
C PRO A 513 10.74 -0.27 21.97
N LEU A 514 10.42 -1.04 20.93
CA LEU A 514 11.31 -2.10 20.42
C LEU A 514 12.65 -1.51 20.00
N ASP A 515 13.75 -2.27 20.06
CA ASP A 515 15.11 -1.77 19.81
C ASP A 515 15.23 -1.05 18.46
N TRP A 516 14.75 -1.66 17.38
CA TRP A 516 14.78 -1.05 16.04
C TRP A 516 13.89 0.20 15.92
N VAL A 517 12.79 0.28 16.69
CA VAL A 517 11.94 1.48 16.73
C VAL A 517 12.63 2.58 17.53
N SER A 518 13.32 2.22 18.61
CA SER A 518 14.12 3.14 19.42
C SER A 518 15.22 3.80 18.58
N GLU A 519 15.90 3.02 17.74
CA GLU A 519 16.90 3.54 16.79
C GLU A 519 16.31 4.50 15.75
N LEU A 520 15.10 4.22 15.26
CA LEU A 520 14.38 5.11 14.34
C LEU A 520 13.97 6.41 15.04
N MET A 521 13.42 6.32 16.25
CA MET A 521 13.00 7.47 17.05
C MET A 521 14.18 8.38 17.38
N ALA A 522 15.36 7.82 17.68
CA ALA A 522 16.57 8.60 17.94
C ALA A 522 17.03 9.45 16.73
N LYS A 523 16.60 9.09 15.52
CA LYS A 523 16.90 9.80 14.27
C LYS A 523 15.73 10.64 13.74
N SER A 524 14.62 10.68 14.47
CA SER A 524 13.36 11.31 14.06
C SER A 524 12.94 12.39 15.05
N VAL A 525 12.00 13.25 14.66
CA VAL A 525 11.39 14.21 15.60
C VAL A 525 10.43 13.44 16.52
N VAL A 526 10.54 13.65 17.82
CA VAL A 526 9.70 13.00 18.84
C VAL A 526 9.07 14.08 19.72
N ILE A 527 7.74 14.11 19.81
CA ILE A 527 6.99 15.10 20.59
C ILE A 527 6.03 14.38 21.56
N PRO A 528 6.09 14.62 22.88
CA PRO A 528 5.10 14.09 23.81
C PRO A 528 3.71 14.67 23.55
N PHE A 529 2.72 13.83 23.27
CA PHE A 529 1.35 14.29 22.95
C PHE A 529 0.32 13.25 23.40
N THR A 530 -0.01 13.26 24.70
CA THR A 530 -0.88 12.26 25.33
C THR A 530 -2.36 12.43 24.98
N GLY A 531 -2.75 13.63 24.58
CA GLY A 531 -4.11 13.96 24.20
C GLY A 531 -4.24 15.43 23.79
N MET A 532 -5.43 15.85 23.37
CA MET A 532 -5.66 17.24 22.95
C MET A 532 -5.47 18.26 24.08
N SER A 533 -5.50 17.85 25.35
CA SER A 533 -5.11 18.68 26.49
C SER A 533 -3.64 19.11 26.47
N ASP A 534 -2.80 18.42 25.69
CA ASP A 534 -1.38 18.77 25.51
C ASP A 534 -1.17 19.80 24.40
N ALA A 535 -2.17 20.06 23.55
CA ALA A 535 -2.08 21.02 22.46
C ALA A 535 -1.57 22.41 22.90
N PRO A 536 -2.06 23.03 24.01
CA PRO A 536 -1.56 24.31 24.50
C PRO A 536 -0.27 24.21 25.32
N LYS A 537 0.16 23.02 25.73
CA LYS A 537 1.38 22.87 26.54
C LYS A 537 2.58 23.35 25.74
N LEU A 538 3.44 24.11 26.39
CA LEU A 538 4.63 24.68 25.75
C LEU A 538 5.77 23.67 25.76
N GLU A 539 6.47 23.60 24.63
CA GLU A 539 7.73 22.89 24.45
C GLU A 539 8.68 23.88 23.78
N ASP A 540 9.74 24.28 24.50
CA ASP A 540 10.64 25.37 24.11
C ASP A 540 9.91 26.70 23.78
N GLY A 541 8.85 26.99 24.53
CA GLY A 541 8.06 28.21 24.37
C GLY A 541 7.04 28.18 23.22
N ILE A 542 6.91 27.06 22.50
CA ILE A 542 5.95 26.87 21.41
C ILE A 542 4.88 25.87 21.84
N PRO A 543 3.57 26.14 21.65
CA PRO A 543 2.54 25.13 21.90
C PRO A 543 2.79 23.86 21.08
N ARG A 544 2.67 22.69 21.70
CA ARG A 544 2.97 21.40 21.05
C ARG A 544 2.22 21.18 19.74
N LEU A 545 0.94 21.56 19.67
CA LEU A 545 0.16 21.43 18.43
C LEU A 545 0.76 22.30 17.30
N VAL A 546 1.20 23.52 17.62
CA VAL A 546 1.87 24.41 16.67
C VAL A 546 3.21 23.84 16.23
N ARG A 547 3.99 23.27 17.15
CA ARG A 547 5.26 22.60 16.83
C ARG A 547 5.06 21.44 15.85
N VAL A 548 4.03 20.63 16.04
CA VAL A 548 3.69 19.55 15.09
C VAL A 548 3.30 20.13 13.72
N ILE A 549 2.39 21.10 13.67
CA ILE A 549 1.93 21.72 12.41
C ILE A 549 3.11 22.33 11.64
N GLU A 550 3.97 23.08 12.32
CA GLU A 550 5.16 23.68 11.70
C GLU A 550 6.11 22.61 11.15
N THR A 551 6.32 21.53 11.90
CA THR A 551 7.18 20.42 11.48
C THR A 551 6.61 19.77 10.22
N VAL A 552 5.30 19.49 10.21
CA VAL A 552 4.62 18.88 9.06
C VAL A 552 4.74 19.76 7.83
N LYS A 553 4.48 21.06 7.95
CA LYS A 553 4.58 22.00 6.83
C LYS A 553 6.00 22.13 6.30
N LYS A 554 7.01 22.23 7.17
CA LYS A 554 8.42 22.36 6.76
C LYS A 554 8.90 21.12 6.02
N VAL A 555 8.62 19.93 6.56
CA VAL A 555 9.00 18.66 5.94
C VAL A 555 8.23 18.46 4.63
N SER A 556 6.92 18.70 4.61
CA SER A 556 6.11 18.60 3.39
C SER A 556 6.63 19.55 2.29
N ALA A 557 6.93 20.80 2.61
CA ALA A 557 7.48 21.75 1.64
C ALA A 557 8.82 21.29 1.06
N HIS A 558 9.69 20.68 1.88
CA HIS A 558 10.94 20.10 1.40
C HIS A 558 10.72 18.87 0.51
N GLU A 559 9.91 17.92 0.96
CA GLU A 559 9.63 16.69 0.21
C GLU A 559 8.87 16.96 -1.09
N ALA A 560 8.14 18.08 -1.20
CA ALA A 560 7.54 18.52 -2.45
C ALA A 560 8.55 18.83 -3.56
N LEU A 561 9.82 19.09 -3.22
CA LEU A 561 10.91 19.34 -4.18
C LEU A 561 11.51 18.03 -4.72
N ARG A 562 11.31 16.90 -4.04
CA ARG A 562 11.87 15.60 -4.44
C ARG A 562 11.17 15.13 -5.74
N PRO A 563 11.93 14.78 -6.80
CA PRO A 563 11.34 14.21 -8.01
C PRO A 563 10.60 12.92 -7.67
N ARG A 564 9.31 12.84 -8.03
CA ARG A 564 8.55 11.60 -7.92
C ARG A 564 8.91 10.69 -9.08
N ARG A 565 9.42 9.51 -8.77
CA ARG A 565 9.63 8.45 -9.76
C ARG A 565 8.50 7.44 -9.66
N ARG A 566 7.94 7.07 -10.81
CA ARG A 566 6.98 5.98 -10.93
C ARG A 566 7.76 4.77 -11.46
N GLU A 567 8.16 3.88 -10.56
CA GLU A 567 9.04 2.73 -10.86
C GLU A 567 8.28 1.40 -10.90
N ASP A 568 6.96 1.44 -10.68
CA ASP A 568 6.02 0.33 -10.76
C ASP A 568 5.33 0.22 -12.14
N VAL A 569 5.99 0.77 -13.17
CA VAL A 569 5.50 0.79 -14.56
C VAL A 569 5.98 -0.42 -15.34
N SER A 570 5.34 -0.69 -16.48
CA SER A 570 5.88 -1.69 -17.41
C SER A 570 7.15 -1.20 -18.07
N GLU A 571 7.91 -2.14 -18.62
CA GLU A 571 9.11 -1.84 -19.38
C GLU A 571 8.85 -0.87 -20.54
N GLU A 572 7.71 -1.02 -21.23
CA GLU A 572 7.38 -0.15 -22.35
C GLU A 572 7.06 1.28 -21.90
N VAL A 573 6.27 1.45 -20.83
CA VAL A 573 5.99 2.77 -20.24
C VAL A 573 7.30 3.40 -19.75
N TYR A 574 8.12 2.65 -19.02
CA TYR A 574 9.43 3.10 -18.53
C TYR A 574 10.34 3.59 -19.67
N ARG A 575 10.45 2.79 -20.73
CA ARG A 575 11.28 3.09 -21.89
C ARG A 575 10.80 4.36 -22.60
N LEU A 576 9.50 4.51 -22.81
CA LEU A 576 8.90 5.68 -23.44
C LEU A 576 9.09 6.94 -22.59
N GLU A 577 8.83 6.89 -21.28
CA GLU A 577 9.02 8.04 -20.38
C GLU A 577 10.49 8.52 -20.37
N ARG A 578 11.45 7.58 -20.33
CA ARG A 578 12.88 7.91 -20.42
C ARG A 578 13.26 8.51 -21.76
N GLN A 579 12.77 7.94 -22.85
CA GLN A 579 13.03 8.43 -24.20
C GLN A 579 12.46 9.84 -24.41
N ILE A 580 11.23 10.10 -23.95
CA ILE A 580 10.61 11.43 -23.95
C ILE A 580 11.43 12.41 -23.10
N SER A 581 11.84 11.99 -21.90
CA SER A 581 12.65 12.83 -21.01
C SER A 581 13.97 13.23 -21.66
N ALA A 582 14.72 12.27 -22.21
CA ALA A 582 15.99 12.52 -22.89
C ALA A 582 15.80 13.40 -24.15
N ALA A 583 14.70 13.21 -24.89
CA ALA A 583 14.38 14.04 -26.05
C ALA A 583 14.10 15.49 -25.66
N LYS A 584 13.31 15.72 -24.60
CA LYS A 584 13.07 17.07 -24.07
C LYS A 584 14.37 17.74 -23.63
N ASP A 585 15.25 17.00 -22.96
CA ASP A 585 16.56 17.54 -22.53
C ASP A 585 17.42 17.94 -23.74
N ALA A 586 17.48 17.10 -24.78
CA ALA A 586 18.21 17.39 -26.02
C ALA A 586 17.61 18.57 -26.81
N VAL A 587 16.29 18.67 -26.90
CA VAL A 587 15.59 19.81 -27.53
C VAL A 587 15.95 21.12 -26.82
N HIS A 588 15.92 21.13 -25.49
CA HIS A 588 16.27 22.32 -24.72
C HIS A 588 17.72 22.75 -24.94
N GLU A 589 18.64 21.79 -24.99
CA GLU A 589 20.06 22.03 -25.28
C GLU A 589 20.28 22.63 -26.67
N LEU A 590 19.66 22.07 -27.71
CA LEU A 590 19.74 22.62 -29.08
C LEU A 590 19.14 24.02 -29.19
N LYS A 591 18.09 24.33 -28.41
CA LYS A 591 17.52 25.68 -28.33
C LYS A 591 18.34 26.65 -27.48
N GLY A 592 19.39 26.20 -26.79
CA GLY A 592 20.13 27.01 -25.82
C GLY A 592 19.29 27.41 -24.60
N THR A 593 18.28 26.62 -24.25
CA THR A 593 17.36 26.85 -23.12
C THR A 593 17.53 25.77 -22.05
N GLN A 594 17.03 26.00 -20.83
CA GLN A 594 16.98 24.97 -19.79
C GLN A 594 15.54 24.45 -19.61
N ARG A 595 15.38 23.14 -19.41
CA ARG A 595 14.08 22.47 -19.28
C ARG A 595 13.18 23.02 -18.16
N PHE A 596 13.80 23.55 -17.10
CA PHE A 596 13.11 24.16 -15.97
C PHE A 596 13.28 25.68 -15.91
N SER A 597 13.49 26.34 -17.06
CA SER A 597 13.65 27.79 -17.16
C SER A 597 12.34 28.59 -17.05
N THR A 598 11.19 27.93 -17.00
CA THR A 598 9.86 28.56 -16.88
C THR A 598 9.07 27.98 -15.72
N CYS A 599 8.23 28.80 -15.10
CA CYS A 599 7.37 28.42 -14.00
C CYS A 599 6.23 27.51 -14.46
N SER A 600 6.07 26.34 -13.85
CA SER A 600 5.03 25.38 -14.19
C SER A 600 3.59 25.87 -13.95
N ARG A 601 3.41 26.95 -13.17
CA ARG A 601 2.09 27.51 -12.83
C ARG A 601 1.64 28.66 -13.73
N CYS A 602 2.59 29.42 -14.30
CA CYS A 602 2.27 30.58 -15.15
C CYS A 602 3.02 30.61 -16.48
N SER A 603 3.91 29.65 -16.73
CA SER A 603 4.78 29.55 -17.92
C SER A 603 5.73 30.73 -18.16
N VAL A 604 5.85 31.66 -17.20
CA VAL A 604 6.81 32.78 -17.25
C VAL A 604 8.22 32.28 -16.96
N LYS A 605 9.23 32.82 -17.65
CA LYS A 605 10.64 32.47 -17.40
C LYS A 605 11.08 32.84 -15.97
N TYR A 606 11.94 32.02 -15.36
CA TYR A 606 12.69 32.38 -14.16
C TYR A 606 13.78 33.39 -14.54
N ASP A 607 13.35 34.64 -14.71
CA ASP A 607 14.17 35.82 -14.97
C ASP A 607 13.68 37.00 -14.11
N PRO A 608 14.55 37.64 -13.29
CA PRO A 608 14.19 38.72 -12.37
C PRO A 608 13.51 39.93 -13.03
N THR A 609 13.65 40.10 -14.35
CA THR A 609 12.98 41.17 -15.12
C THR A 609 11.54 40.82 -15.53
N SER A 610 11.14 39.55 -15.38
CA SER A 610 9.83 39.05 -15.77
C SER A 610 8.79 39.33 -14.69
N VAL A 611 7.77 40.13 -15.00
CA VAL A 611 6.61 40.33 -14.11
C VAL A 611 5.69 39.11 -14.20
N GLY A 612 5.42 38.46 -13.07
CA GLY A 612 4.55 37.28 -13.01
C GLY A 612 3.10 37.56 -13.46
N SER A 613 2.46 36.57 -14.09
CA SER A 613 1.03 36.60 -14.42
C SER A 613 0.15 36.52 -13.17
N ASP A 614 -1.16 36.74 -13.30
CA ASP A 614 -2.14 36.67 -12.20
C ASP A 614 -2.20 35.29 -11.50
N SER A 615 -1.64 34.23 -12.08
CA SER A 615 -1.63 32.89 -11.49
C SER A 615 -0.48 32.63 -10.49
N CYS A 616 0.47 33.57 -10.32
CA CYS A 616 1.61 33.46 -9.38
C CYS A 616 1.71 34.66 -8.42
N ALA A 617 1.70 34.42 -7.11
CA ALA A 617 1.76 35.44 -6.06
C ALA A 617 2.79 35.11 -4.96
N LYS A 618 3.40 36.16 -4.37
CA LYS A 618 4.17 36.17 -3.13
C LYS A 618 3.31 36.71 -1.99
N HIS A 619 3.50 36.20 -0.78
CA HIS A 619 2.73 36.62 0.40
C HIS A 619 3.53 37.54 1.31
N SER A 620 3.13 38.79 1.50
CA SER A 620 3.97 39.82 2.15
C SER A 620 3.96 39.79 3.69
N ALA A 621 2.97 39.17 4.34
CA ALA A 621 2.92 38.98 5.80
C ALA A 621 1.81 38.00 6.21
N TYR A 622 1.95 37.38 7.38
CA TYR A 622 0.93 36.50 7.96
C TYR A 622 -0.05 37.28 8.81
N TYR A 623 -1.35 37.14 8.50
CA TYR A 623 -2.44 37.50 9.39
C TYR A 623 -3.23 36.22 9.67
N ILE A 624 -3.01 35.62 10.85
CA ILE A 624 -3.74 34.43 11.30
C ILE A 624 -4.31 34.75 12.69
N GLY A 625 -5.63 34.72 12.82
CA GLY A 625 -6.32 34.78 14.12
C GLY A 625 -6.07 36.04 14.96
N GLY A 626 -5.81 37.20 14.35
CA GLY A 626 -5.65 38.47 15.08
C GLY A 626 -4.23 38.77 15.58
N ASN A 627 -3.21 37.99 15.20
CA ASN A 627 -1.81 38.28 15.49
C ASN A 627 -0.99 38.51 14.21
N ILE A 628 -0.12 39.53 14.23
CA ILE A 628 0.87 39.81 13.18
C ILE A 628 2.16 39.07 13.55
N MET A 629 2.59 38.11 12.73
CA MET A 629 3.91 37.50 12.88
C MET A 629 4.95 38.32 12.14
N ALA A 630 5.87 38.94 12.88
CA ALA A 630 7.04 39.60 12.31
C ALA A 630 8.05 38.54 11.80
N GLY A 631 8.33 38.55 10.50
CA GLY A 631 9.63 38.10 9.97
C GLY A 631 9.89 36.59 9.83
N ARG A 632 8.87 35.73 9.73
CA ARG A 632 9.06 34.33 9.28
C ARG A 632 8.32 34.11 7.97
N TRP A 633 9.05 34.06 6.85
CA TRP A 633 8.50 33.57 5.58
C TRP A 633 8.36 32.05 5.67
N VAL A 634 7.15 31.55 5.89
CA VAL A 634 6.82 30.11 5.95
C VAL A 634 6.15 29.64 4.65
N CYS A 635 6.07 30.36 3.53
CA CYS A 635 5.05 30.08 2.49
C CYS A 635 3.63 30.12 3.12
N CYS A 636 2.75 30.99 2.67
CA CYS A 636 1.45 31.21 3.33
C CYS A 636 0.58 29.96 3.43
N SER A 637 0.92 28.85 2.77
CA SER A 637 0.07 27.65 2.61
C SER A 637 -1.33 28.00 2.08
N GLN A 638 -1.56 29.25 1.67
CA GLN A 638 -2.80 29.70 1.07
C GLN A 638 -2.74 29.30 -0.40
N THR A 639 -3.63 28.40 -0.76
CA THR A 639 -3.82 27.95 -2.14
C THR A 639 -4.50 29.01 -2.99
N ASP A 640 -5.22 29.94 -2.35
CA ASP A 640 -5.91 31.06 -2.97
C ASP A 640 -4.95 32.23 -3.27
N THR A 641 -4.73 32.47 -4.56
CA THR A 641 -3.90 33.57 -5.08
C THR A 641 -4.47 34.97 -4.80
N LYS A 642 -5.72 35.07 -4.31
CA LYS A 642 -6.40 36.34 -3.98
C LYS A 642 -6.51 36.61 -2.48
N ALA A 643 -5.94 35.75 -1.64
CA ALA A 643 -6.06 35.92 -0.20
C ALA A 643 -5.33 37.19 0.30
N PRO A 644 -5.79 37.79 1.42
CA PRO A 644 -5.19 39.01 1.97
C PRO A 644 -3.68 38.84 2.23
N GLY A 645 -2.86 39.71 1.64
CA GLY A 645 -1.39 39.65 1.70
C GLY A 645 -0.71 38.99 0.50
N CYS A 646 -1.45 38.38 -0.43
CA CYS A 646 -0.95 37.97 -1.74
C CYS A 646 -0.64 39.20 -2.61
N SER A 647 0.55 39.23 -3.21
CA SER A 647 0.98 40.24 -4.20
C SER A 647 1.70 39.54 -5.35
N LYS A 648 1.78 40.15 -6.54
CA LYS A 648 2.47 39.52 -7.68
C LYS A 648 3.96 39.30 -7.37
N ALA A 649 4.49 38.13 -7.72
CA ALA A 649 5.90 37.79 -7.54
C ALA A 649 6.65 37.80 -8.88
N PRO A 650 7.85 38.41 -8.96
CA PRO A 650 8.77 38.14 -10.06
C PRO A 650 9.34 36.71 -9.92
N HIS A 651 9.65 36.09 -11.05
CA HIS A 651 10.29 34.77 -11.07
C HIS A 651 11.80 34.99 -11.12
N ILE A 652 12.49 34.85 -9.99
CA ILE A 652 13.92 35.14 -9.90
C ILE A 652 14.77 33.90 -10.17
N SER A 653 15.94 34.08 -10.81
CA SER A 653 16.98 33.07 -11.02
C SER A 653 18.21 33.26 -10.13
N GLU A 654 18.29 34.37 -9.39
CA GLU A 654 19.45 34.69 -8.57
C GLU A 654 19.48 33.90 -7.26
N PRO A 655 20.63 33.30 -6.90
CA PRO A 655 20.81 32.61 -5.63
C PRO A 655 20.70 33.63 -4.48
N ARG A 656 19.76 33.37 -3.56
CA ARG A 656 19.52 34.28 -2.44
C ARG A 656 20.43 33.95 -1.26
N GLN A 657 20.84 34.98 -0.53
CA GLN A 657 21.55 34.84 0.73
C GLN A 657 20.70 35.37 1.89
N TRP A 658 20.85 34.74 3.05
CA TRP A 658 20.20 35.21 4.27
C TRP A 658 21.00 36.34 4.90
N ALA A 659 20.37 37.51 5.05
CA ALA A 659 20.89 38.61 5.85
C ALA A 659 20.07 38.77 7.13
N THR A 660 20.74 38.91 8.27
CA THR A 660 20.09 39.17 9.55
C THR A 660 19.63 40.63 9.61
N ILE A 661 18.39 40.86 10.01
CA ILE A 661 17.84 42.19 10.30
C ILE A 661 17.58 42.39 11.79
N THR A 662 17.33 43.63 12.18
CA THR A 662 17.03 44.05 13.55
C THR A 662 15.89 43.20 14.14
N GLY A 663 16.08 42.69 15.36
CA GLY A 663 15.12 41.78 16.02
C GLY A 663 15.35 40.28 15.72
N GLY A 664 16.45 39.91 15.04
CA GLY A 664 16.84 38.52 14.82
C GLY A 664 16.07 37.79 13.71
N ALA A 665 15.26 38.54 12.96
CA ALA A 665 14.65 38.06 11.73
C ALA A 665 15.70 37.99 10.61
N LYS A 666 15.45 37.17 9.60
CA LYS A 666 16.31 37.06 8.42
C LYS A 666 15.53 37.49 7.19
N LYS A 667 16.19 38.19 6.27
CA LYS A 667 15.64 38.54 4.95
C LYS A 667 16.52 37.98 3.84
N TRP A 668 15.92 37.73 2.68
CA TRP A 668 16.64 37.35 1.48
C TRP A 668 17.29 38.59 0.85
N LEU A 669 18.52 38.43 0.36
CA LEU A 669 19.17 39.39 -0.52
C LEU A 669 19.53 38.70 -1.85
N PRO A 670 19.28 39.36 -3.00
CA PRO A 670 18.48 40.58 -3.13
C PRO A 670 16.98 40.34 -2.85
N GLU A 671 16.26 41.40 -2.50
CA GLU A 671 14.84 41.35 -2.10
C GLU A 671 13.90 40.90 -3.22
#